data_AF-A0A6I9PV75-F1
#
_entry.id   AF-A0A6I9PV75-F1
#
_cell.length_a   1.000
_cell.length_b   1.000
_cell.length_c   1.000
_cell.angle_alpha   90.00
_cell.angle_beta   90.00
_cell.angle_gamma   90.00
#
_symmetry.space_group_name_H-M   'P 1'
#
loop_
_entity.id
_entity.type
_entity.pdbx_description
1 polymer ?
#
loop_
_entity_poly.entity_id
_entity_poly.type
_entity_poly.pdbx_seq_one_letter_code
_entity_poly.pdbx_strand_id
1 'polypeptide(L)'
;MADPAECTIKVMCRFRPLNSSEVVRGDKYIPKFQGEDNVIISSKPYMFDRVFQSNTTQEQVYNACAQKIVKDVLEGYNGTIFAYGQTSSGKTHTMEGNLHDTDGMGIIPRIVQDIFNYIYSMDENLEFHIKVSYFEIYLDKIRDLLDVSKTNLSVHEDKNKVPYVKGCTERFVCSPEEVMETIDEGKSNRHVAVTNMNEHSSRSHSIFQINVKQENTQTEHKLSGKLYLVDLAGSEKVSKTGAEGALLDEAKNINKSLSSLGNVISALAEGTAYIPYRDSKMTRILQDSLGGNCRTTIVICCSPSSYNESESKSTLMFGQRAKTIKNTVTVNVELTAEQWKQKYEREKVKNTTLRSTVTWLENELNRWRNGESVPVEEQFDKEKANAEVKALDNIITEKEVSTPNVPGARLTDVEKDKCPAEVAKLYKQLDDKDEEINQQSQLAEKLKQQMLDQDELLGSSRRDHENLQAELNRLQAENEASKDEVKEVLQALEELAVNYDQKSQEVEDRTKEFEAISEELSQKSSVLSSLDSELQKLKEMSNHQKKRVTEMMSSLLKDLAEIGIAVGSNDIKQHEGSGLIDEEFTVARLYISKMKTEVKTMVKRCKQLEGTQSESNKKMDENENELAACQLRISQHEAKIKSLTEYLQNVEQKKRQLEENVDSLNEELVKSSAQEKVHAMEKENEIQTANEVKEAVDKQIHSHRDAHQKQISSLRDELDHKEKLITELQDLNQKIMLEQERLRVDHEKLKSTDQEKSRKLHELTVMQDRREQARQDLKGLEETVASDGRPQRRSQVPASLDGWETDPHLTPRASLCPASM
;
A
#
# COMPACT_ATOMS: atom_id res chain seq x y z
N MET A 1 -20.34 12.15 -39.40
CA MET A 1 -19.39 11.02 -39.45
C MET A 1 -18.63 11.04 -38.13
N ALA A 2 -18.31 9.90 -37.53
CA ALA A 2 -17.49 9.88 -36.32
C ALA A 2 -16.05 10.30 -36.68
N ASP A 3 -15.40 11.04 -35.79
CA ASP A 3 -13.99 11.39 -35.92
C ASP A 3 -13.14 10.11 -35.78
N PRO A 4 -12.21 9.79 -36.71
CA PRO A 4 -11.30 8.66 -36.56
C PRO A 4 -10.49 8.63 -35.26
N ALA A 5 -10.33 9.77 -34.58
CA ALA A 5 -9.65 9.88 -33.29
C ALA A 5 -10.54 9.50 -32.07
N GLU A 6 -11.88 9.51 -32.19
CA GLU A 6 -12.77 9.11 -31.10
C GLU A 6 -12.74 7.58 -30.89
N CYS A 7 -12.39 7.13 -29.68
CA CYS A 7 -12.55 5.74 -29.26
C CYS A 7 -13.28 5.65 -27.92
N THR A 8 -14.16 4.65 -27.76
CA THR A 8 -14.87 4.40 -26.49
C THR A 8 -13.98 3.63 -25.52
N ILE A 9 -14.08 3.94 -24.23
CA ILE A 9 -13.43 3.15 -23.17
C ILE A 9 -13.97 1.73 -23.19
N LYS A 10 -13.06 0.74 -23.24
CA LYS A 10 -13.44 -0.68 -23.17
C LYS A 10 -13.63 -1.09 -21.71
N VAL A 11 -14.68 -1.84 -21.43
CA VAL A 11 -14.93 -2.38 -20.09
C VAL A 11 -15.07 -3.89 -20.16
N MET A 12 -14.24 -4.59 -19.40
CA MET A 12 -14.23 -6.05 -19.29
C MET A 12 -14.62 -6.45 -17.87
N CYS A 13 -15.54 -7.39 -17.71
CA CYS A 13 -15.90 -7.93 -16.41
C CYS A 13 -15.18 -9.25 -16.14
N ARG A 14 -14.57 -9.41 -14.96
CA ARG A 14 -13.91 -10.65 -14.53
C ARG A 14 -14.52 -11.17 -13.24
N PHE A 15 -15.07 -12.39 -13.28
CA PHE A 15 -15.41 -13.13 -12.07
C PHE A 15 -14.27 -14.08 -11.71
N ARG A 16 -13.81 -14.04 -10.46
CA ARG A 16 -12.91 -15.09 -9.93
C ARG A 16 -13.70 -16.34 -9.51
N PRO A 17 -13.05 -17.47 -9.17
CA PRO A 17 -13.71 -18.56 -8.43
C PRO A 17 -14.20 -18.13 -7.04
N LEU A 18 -15.10 -18.90 -6.43
CA LEU A 18 -15.35 -18.80 -4.98
C LEU A 18 -14.08 -19.17 -4.22
N ASN A 19 -13.74 -18.42 -3.16
CA ASN A 19 -12.60 -18.73 -2.31
C ASN A 19 -13.00 -19.67 -1.16
N SER A 20 -12.01 -20.28 -0.49
CA SER A 20 -12.25 -21.26 0.57
C SER A 20 -13.13 -20.73 1.70
N SER A 21 -12.99 -19.46 2.09
CA SER A 21 -13.79 -18.83 3.14
C SER A 21 -15.25 -18.63 2.74
N GLU A 22 -15.50 -18.25 1.48
CA GLU A 22 -16.86 -18.16 0.91
C GLU A 22 -17.52 -19.54 0.81
N VAL A 23 -16.77 -20.57 0.41
CA VAL A 23 -17.26 -21.97 0.35
C VAL A 23 -17.58 -22.51 1.75
N VAL A 24 -16.70 -22.29 2.74
CA VAL A 24 -16.93 -22.71 4.14
C VAL A 24 -18.11 -21.98 4.77
N ARG A 25 -18.35 -20.71 4.42
CA ARG A 25 -19.54 -19.95 4.84
C ARG A 25 -20.85 -20.44 4.19
N GLY A 26 -20.77 -21.27 3.15
CA GLY A 26 -21.92 -21.76 2.40
C GLY A 26 -22.46 -20.77 1.36
N ASP A 27 -21.61 -19.85 0.89
CA ASP A 27 -21.99 -18.88 -0.14
C ASP A 27 -22.34 -19.57 -1.46
N LYS A 28 -23.36 -19.06 -2.15
CA LYS A 28 -23.80 -19.59 -3.45
C LYS A 28 -23.13 -18.83 -4.59
N TYR A 29 -22.83 -19.55 -5.68
CA TYR A 29 -22.41 -18.96 -6.95
C TYR A 29 -23.62 -18.30 -7.64
N ILE A 30 -23.66 -16.97 -7.69
CA ILE A 30 -24.83 -16.21 -8.21
C ILE A 30 -24.80 -15.78 -9.69
N PRO A 31 -23.66 -15.47 -10.34
CA PRO A 31 -23.70 -14.91 -11.68
C PRO A 31 -24.07 -15.97 -12.72
N LYS A 32 -24.94 -15.60 -13.65
CA LYS A 32 -25.33 -16.45 -14.81
C LYS A 32 -24.86 -15.78 -16.09
N PHE A 33 -24.10 -16.50 -16.91
CA PHE A 33 -23.52 -15.95 -18.13
C PHE A 33 -24.39 -16.25 -19.36
N GLN A 34 -24.45 -15.30 -20.29
CA GLN A 34 -25.11 -15.46 -21.59
C GLN A 34 -24.17 -14.90 -22.67
N GLY A 35 -23.69 -15.75 -23.58
CA GLY A 35 -22.65 -15.35 -24.53
C GLY A 35 -21.30 -15.03 -23.85
N GLU A 36 -20.48 -14.22 -24.52
CA GLU A 36 -19.16 -13.79 -24.03
C GLU A 36 -19.16 -12.38 -23.41
N ASP A 37 -20.29 -11.67 -23.43
CA ASP A 37 -20.38 -10.23 -23.16
C ASP A 37 -21.45 -9.85 -22.13
N ASN A 38 -22.34 -10.77 -21.72
CA ASN A 38 -23.46 -10.50 -20.82
C ASN A 38 -23.47 -11.40 -19.56
N VAL A 39 -23.69 -10.78 -18.40
CA VAL A 39 -23.89 -11.44 -17.11
C VAL A 39 -25.21 -11.02 -16.46
N ILE A 40 -25.92 -11.99 -15.89
CA ILE A 40 -27.17 -11.77 -15.16
C ILE A 40 -26.92 -11.99 -13.66
N ILE A 41 -27.26 -10.98 -12.86
CA ILE A 41 -27.31 -11.06 -11.39
C ILE A 41 -28.70 -10.63 -10.93
N SER A 42 -29.33 -11.45 -10.07
CA SER A 42 -30.72 -11.26 -9.58
C SER A 42 -31.74 -10.93 -10.70
N SER A 43 -31.65 -11.65 -11.82
CA SER A 43 -32.49 -11.45 -13.01
C SER A 43 -32.30 -10.13 -13.79
N LYS A 44 -31.32 -9.28 -13.42
CA LYS A 44 -30.91 -8.11 -14.22
C LYS A 44 -29.70 -8.44 -15.10
N PRO A 45 -29.75 -8.23 -16.43
CA PRO A 45 -28.61 -8.37 -17.32
C PRO A 45 -27.68 -7.15 -17.29
N TYR A 46 -26.39 -7.39 -17.53
CA TYR A 46 -25.32 -6.41 -17.58
C TYR A 46 -24.38 -6.77 -18.73
N MET A 47 -24.32 -5.93 -19.77
CA MET A 47 -23.50 -6.14 -20.97
C MET A 47 -22.22 -5.28 -20.94
N PHE A 48 -21.11 -5.88 -21.35
CA PHE A 48 -19.76 -5.30 -21.37
C PHE A 48 -19.10 -5.52 -22.73
N ASP A 49 -17.80 -5.23 -22.89
CA ASP A 49 -17.04 -5.61 -24.09
C ASP A 49 -16.59 -7.07 -24.04
N ARG A 50 -16.40 -7.60 -22.83
CA ARG A 50 -16.27 -9.04 -22.55
C ARG A 50 -16.59 -9.35 -21.09
N VAL A 51 -17.03 -10.57 -20.82
CA VAL A 51 -17.26 -11.13 -19.49
C VAL A 51 -16.49 -12.44 -19.35
N PHE A 52 -15.45 -12.40 -18.52
CA PHE A 52 -14.65 -13.55 -18.15
C PHE A 52 -15.29 -14.29 -16.98
N GLN A 53 -15.45 -15.60 -17.16
CA GLN A 53 -15.98 -16.51 -16.15
C GLN A 53 -14.86 -16.98 -15.22
N SER A 54 -15.22 -17.66 -14.13
CA SER A 54 -14.27 -18.10 -13.10
C SER A 54 -13.16 -19.06 -13.57
N ASN A 55 -13.27 -19.63 -14.78
CA ASN A 55 -12.28 -20.51 -15.40
C ASN A 55 -11.38 -19.82 -16.44
N THR A 56 -11.54 -18.50 -16.69
CA THR A 56 -10.71 -17.77 -17.65
C THR A 56 -9.28 -17.58 -17.15
N THR A 57 -8.30 -17.96 -17.98
CA THR A 57 -6.87 -17.89 -17.64
C THR A 57 -6.33 -16.45 -17.66
N GLN A 58 -5.17 -16.23 -17.03
CA GLN A 58 -4.49 -14.93 -17.05
C GLN A 58 -4.13 -14.48 -18.47
N GLU A 59 -3.66 -15.41 -19.30
CA GLU A 59 -3.33 -15.18 -20.71
C GLU A 59 -4.56 -14.73 -21.53
N GLN A 60 -5.71 -15.39 -21.34
CA GLN A 60 -6.97 -15.02 -22.01
C GLN A 60 -7.43 -13.60 -21.64
N VAL A 61 -7.22 -13.19 -20.39
CA VAL A 61 -7.49 -11.82 -19.93
C VAL A 61 -6.49 -10.85 -20.55
N TYR A 62 -5.19 -11.17 -20.56
CA TYR A 62 -4.15 -10.34 -21.17
C TYR A 62 -4.41 -10.06 -22.67
N ASN A 63 -4.62 -11.12 -23.45
CA ASN A 63 -4.86 -11.04 -24.90
C ASN A 63 -6.09 -10.18 -25.24
N ALA A 64 -7.13 -10.20 -24.39
CA ALA A 64 -8.36 -9.44 -24.60
C ALA A 64 -8.31 -7.99 -24.08
N CYS A 65 -7.62 -7.74 -22.96
CA CYS A 65 -7.61 -6.45 -22.27
C CYS A 65 -6.45 -5.54 -22.68
N ALA A 66 -5.27 -6.12 -22.88
CA ALA A 66 -3.99 -5.41 -22.81
C ALA A 66 -3.17 -5.49 -24.10
N GLN A 67 -3.09 -6.65 -24.76
CA GLN A 67 -2.21 -6.87 -25.92
C GLN A 67 -2.34 -5.79 -27.02
N LYS A 68 -3.58 -5.36 -27.33
CA LYS A 68 -3.78 -4.27 -28.29
C LYS A 68 -3.24 -2.93 -27.77
N ILE A 69 -3.46 -2.60 -26.50
CA ILE A 69 -2.93 -1.36 -25.88
C ILE A 69 -1.40 -1.36 -25.89
N VAL A 70 -0.74 -2.50 -25.64
CA VAL A 70 0.72 -2.61 -25.74
C VAL A 70 1.20 -2.24 -27.15
N LYS A 71 0.58 -2.80 -28.18
CA LYS A 71 0.88 -2.43 -29.57
C LYS A 71 0.64 -0.95 -29.85
N ASP A 72 -0.47 -0.39 -29.40
CA ASP A 72 -0.77 1.04 -29.57
C ASP A 72 0.26 1.94 -28.84
N VAL A 73 0.77 1.54 -27.66
CA VAL A 73 1.84 2.24 -26.94
C VAL A 73 3.17 2.19 -27.69
N LEU A 74 3.49 1.03 -28.29
CA LEU A 74 4.64 0.84 -29.18
C LEU A 74 4.50 1.60 -30.51
N GLU A 75 3.29 2.06 -30.88
CA GLU A 75 3.03 2.96 -32.00
C GLU A 75 3.01 4.45 -31.57
N GLY A 76 3.28 4.76 -30.30
CA GLY A 76 3.38 6.12 -29.76
C GLY A 76 2.08 6.72 -29.21
N TYR A 77 1.03 5.92 -29.02
CA TYR A 77 -0.18 6.34 -28.30
C TYR A 77 0.01 6.20 -26.77
N ASN A 78 -0.82 6.89 -25.97
CA ASN A 78 -0.93 6.56 -24.54
C ASN A 78 -1.95 5.45 -24.31
N GLY A 79 -1.72 4.65 -23.27
CA GLY A 79 -2.58 3.55 -22.85
C GLY A 79 -2.81 3.55 -21.34
N THR A 80 -3.99 3.11 -20.90
CA THR A 80 -4.29 2.93 -19.47
C THR A 80 -5.11 1.69 -19.23
N ILE A 81 -4.71 0.89 -18.24
CA ILE A 81 -5.42 -0.32 -17.82
C ILE A 81 -5.73 -0.21 -16.34
N PHE A 82 -7.02 -0.25 -16.01
CA PHE A 82 -7.53 -0.22 -14.64
C PHE A 82 -7.96 -1.60 -14.17
N ALA A 83 -7.69 -1.93 -12.91
CA ALA A 83 -8.43 -2.95 -12.16
C ALA A 83 -9.29 -2.27 -11.09
N TYR A 84 -10.60 -2.55 -11.08
CA TYR A 84 -11.59 -1.94 -10.18
C TYR A 84 -12.52 -2.98 -9.56
N GLY A 85 -13.01 -2.73 -8.33
CA GLY A 85 -13.91 -3.63 -7.59
C GLY A 85 -13.54 -3.75 -6.11
N GLN A 86 -14.35 -4.49 -5.35
CA GLN A 86 -14.13 -4.65 -3.90
C GLN A 86 -12.79 -5.31 -3.56
N THR A 87 -12.38 -5.22 -2.30
CA THR A 87 -11.29 -6.03 -1.72
C THR A 87 -11.59 -7.52 -1.89
N SER A 88 -10.52 -8.28 -2.16
CA SER A 88 -10.57 -9.71 -2.50
C SER A 88 -11.47 -10.05 -3.71
N SER A 89 -11.71 -9.12 -4.65
CA SER A 89 -12.39 -9.41 -5.93
C SER A 89 -11.47 -10.00 -7.02
N GLY A 90 -10.16 -9.82 -6.91
CA GLY A 90 -9.17 -10.31 -7.88
C GLY A 90 -8.38 -9.24 -8.65
N LYS A 91 -8.40 -7.98 -8.21
CA LYS A 91 -7.71 -6.85 -8.88
C LYS A 91 -6.19 -7.06 -9.02
N THR A 92 -5.47 -7.17 -7.91
CA THR A 92 -4.01 -7.44 -7.88
C THR A 92 -3.64 -8.76 -8.56
N HIS A 93 -4.47 -9.81 -8.44
CA HIS A 93 -4.28 -11.06 -9.17
C HIS A 93 -4.42 -10.86 -10.70
N THR A 94 -5.24 -9.91 -11.15
CA THR A 94 -5.36 -9.56 -12.58
C THR A 94 -4.19 -8.72 -13.05
N MET A 95 -3.76 -7.73 -12.27
CA MET A 95 -2.68 -6.82 -12.63
C MET A 95 -1.31 -7.48 -12.54
N GLU A 96 -0.94 -8.03 -11.39
CA GLU A 96 0.38 -8.65 -11.15
C GLU A 96 0.33 -10.18 -11.28
N GLY A 97 -0.71 -10.81 -10.73
CA GLY A 97 -0.79 -12.27 -10.62
C GLY A 97 0.31 -12.83 -9.71
N ASN A 98 0.83 -14.01 -10.06
CA ASN A 98 2.06 -14.53 -9.50
C ASN A 98 3.22 -14.18 -10.45
N LEU A 99 4.04 -13.19 -10.10
CA LEU A 99 5.00 -12.55 -11.02
C LEU A 99 5.98 -13.54 -11.67
N HIS A 100 6.42 -14.54 -10.91
CA HIS A 100 7.48 -15.49 -11.29
C HIS A 100 6.94 -16.85 -11.80
N ASP A 101 5.65 -16.91 -12.15
CA ASP A 101 4.95 -18.12 -12.60
C ASP A 101 4.35 -17.89 -13.99
N THR A 102 4.82 -18.65 -14.98
CA THR A 102 4.49 -18.45 -16.40
C THR A 102 2.98 -18.48 -16.69
N ASP A 103 2.23 -19.32 -15.97
CA ASP A 103 0.78 -19.43 -16.12
C ASP A 103 0.05 -18.45 -15.19
N GLY A 104 0.54 -18.30 -13.96
CA GLY A 104 -0.03 -17.44 -12.92
C GLY A 104 0.20 -15.92 -13.10
N MET A 105 1.16 -15.51 -13.92
CA MET A 105 1.53 -14.09 -14.09
C MET A 105 0.38 -13.28 -14.72
N GLY A 106 0.18 -12.06 -14.20
CA GLY A 106 -0.92 -11.16 -14.57
C GLY A 106 -0.64 -10.30 -15.81
N ILE A 107 -1.38 -9.19 -15.93
CA ILE A 107 -1.27 -8.25 -17.05
C ILE A 107 0.10 -7.56 -17.09
N ILE A 108 0.58 -6.98 -15.99
CA ILE A 108 1.84 -6.22 -15.92
C ILE A 108 3.03 -7.06 -16.42
N PRO A 109 3.32 -8.26 -15.88
CA PRO A 109 4.48 -9.03 -16.35
C PRO A 109 4.38 -9.47 -17.81
N ARG A 110 3.17 -9.77 -18.32
CA ARG A 110 2.95 -10.10 -19.74
C ARG A 110 3.15 -8.88 -20.67
N ILE A 111 2.75 -7.68 -20.22
CA ILE A 111 3.04 -6.42 -20.92
C ILE A 111 4.54 -6.21 -21.06
N VAL A 112 5.29 -6.40 -19.97
CA VAL A 112 6.75 -6.25 -19.97
C VAL A 112 7.38 -7.23 -20.95
N GLN A 113 6.98 -8.50 -20.91
CA GLN A 113 7.47 -9.52 -21.83
C GLN A 113 7.17 -9.17 -23.30
N ASP A 114 5.96 -8.73 -23.63
CA ASP A 114 5.60 -8.35 -25.01
C ASP A 114 6.31 -7.08 -25.49
N ILE A 115 6.55 -6.09 -24.62
CA ILE A 115 7.32 -4.87 -24.96
C ILE A 115 8.76 -5.25 -25.33
N PHE A 116 9.44 -6.06 -24.51
CA PHE A 116 10.82 -6.47 -24.79
C PHE A 116 10.90 -7.44 -25.97
N ASN A 117 9.99 -8.40 -26.09
CA ASN A 117 9.89 -9.26 -27.28
C ASN A 117 9.72 -8.46 -28.57
N TYR A 118 8.90 -7.41 -28.55
CA TYR A 118 8.75 -6.50 -29.69
C TYR A 118 10.08 -5.83 -30.02
N ILE A 119 10.75 -5.22 -29.03
CA ILE A 119 12.04 -4.54 -29.21
C ILE A 119 13.10 -5.50 -29.79
N TYR A 120 13.20 -6.73 -29.28
CA TYR A 120 14.13 -7.74 -29.81
C TYR A 120 13.79 -8.21 -31.23
N SER A 121 12.60 -7.90 -31.74
CA SER A 121 12.15 -8.21 -33.11
C SER A 121 12.19 -7.02 -34.08
N MET A 122 12.56 -5.82 -33.60
CA MET A 122 12.62 -4.61 -34.41
C MET A 122 13.94 -4.49 -35.18
N ASP A 123 13.92 -3.62 -36.18
CA ASP A 123 15.07 -3.25 -37.01
C ASP A 123 16.12 -2.47 -36.21
N GLU A 124 17.41 -2.65 -36.53
CA GLU A 124 18.57 -2.02 -35.86
C GLU A 124 18.54 -0.47 -35.92
N ASN A 125 17.68 0.08 -36.78
CA ASN A 125 17.45 1.51 -36.96
C ASN A 125 16.49 2.15 -35.92
N LEU A 126 15.93 1.38 -34.98
CA LEU A 126 15.08 1.88 -33.89
C LEU A 126 15.78 1.77 -32.53
N GLU A 127 16.14 2.91 -31.94
CA GLU A 127 16.68 2.98 -30.59
C GLU A 127 15.56 3.16 -29.57
N PHE A 128 15.48 2.27 -28.58
CA PHE A 128 14.43 2.27 -27.54
C PHE A 128 14.96 2.72 -26.19
N HIS A 129 14.18 3.55 -25.51
CA HIS A 129 14.44 4.03 -24.15
C HIS A 129 13.21 3.78 -23.29
N ILE A 130 13.26 2.75 -22.43
CA ILE A 130 12.18 2.44 -21.48
C ILE A 130 12.50 3.07 -20.13
N LYS A 131 11.50 3.76 -19.57
CA LYS A 131 11.50 4.25 -18.19
C LYS A 131 10.30 3.69 -17.43
N VAL A 132 10.51 3.33 -16.17
CA VAL A 132 9.45 2.93 -15.26
C VAL A 132 9.37 3.83 -14.03
N SER A 133 8.16 4.03 -13.52
CA SER A 133 7.89 4.69 -12.25
C SER A 133 6.85 3.88 -11.49
N TYR A 134 7.05 3.68 -10.19
CA TYR A 134 6.08 3.01 -9.33
C TYR A 134 5.75 3.88 -8.12
N PHE A 135 4.48 4.21 -7.94
CA PHE A 135 4.02 4.99 -6.80
C PHE A 135 2.65 4.52 -6.32
N GLU A 136 2.32 4.82 -5.06
CA GLU A 136 0.99 4.60 -4.51
C GLU A 136 0.30 5.91 -4.11
N ILE A 137 -1.03 5.88 -4.10
CA ILE A 137 -1.86 6.96 -3.57
C ILE A 137 -2.61 6.41 -2.36
N TYR A 138 -2.30 6.98 -1.19
CA TYR A 138 -2.93 6.65 0.10
C TYR A 138 -3.27 7.95 0.83
N LEU A 139 -4.50 8.06 1.33
CA LEU A 139 -5.02 9.30 1.96
C LEU A 139 -4.85 10.56 1.08
N ASP A 140 -4.99 10.42 -0.25
CA ASP A 140 -4.72 11.46 -1.26
C ASP A 140 -3.28 12.04 -1.22
N LYS A 141 -2.35 11.34 -0.56
CA LYS A 141 -0.90 11.58 -0.59
C LYS A 141 -0.27 10.59 -1.58
N ILE A 142 0.54 11.10 -2.49
CA ILE A 142 1.31 10.27 -3.42
C ILE A 142 2.63 9.90 -2.74
N ARG A 143 2.99 8.63 -2.74
CA ARG A 143 4.27 8.13 -2.22
C ARG A 143 4.98 7.35 -3.30
N ASP A 144 6.24 7.67 -3.52
CA ASP A 144 7.11 6.92 -4.41
C ASP A 144 7.42 5.55 -3.78
N LEU A 145 7.26 4.47 -4.55
CA LEU A 145 7.57 3.11 -4.11
C LEU A 145 9.00 2.70 -4.48
N LEU A 146 9.71 3.48 -5.32
CA LEU A 146 11.12 3.27 -5.67
C LEU A 146 12.07 4.16 -4.86
N ASP A 147 11.52 5.11 -4.10
CA ASP A 147 12.27 5.91 -3.12
C ASP A 147 11.35 6.29 -1.95
N VAL A 148 11.41 5.52 -0.87
CA VAL A 148 10.54 5.68 0.30
C VAL A 148 10.70 7.02 1.04
N SER A 149 11.75 7.79 0.77
CA SER A 149 11.92 9.14 1.33
C SER A 149 10.93 10.15 0.72
N LYS A 150 10.52 9.92 -0.54
CA LYS A 150 9.65 10.80 -1.32
C LYS A 150 8.18 10.55 -1.00
N THR A 151 7.72 11.21 0.06
CA THR A 151 6.33 11.16 0.52
C THR A 151 5.56 12.43 0.14
N ASN A 152 4.23 12.30 0.01
CA ASN A 152 3.29 13.36 -0.36
C ASN A 152 3.67 14.18 -1.62
N LEU A 153 4.07 13.50 -2.70
CA LEU A 153 4.36 14.15 -3.97
C LEU A 153 3.15 14.93 -4.54
N SER A 154 3.45 15.90 -5.41
CA SER A 154 2.50 16.87 -5.95
C SER A 154 2.30 16.70 -7.46
N VAL A 155 1.04 16.79 -7.89
CA VAL A 155 0.67 16.71 -9.32
C VAL A 155 0.79 18.09 -9.94
N HIS A 156 1.68 18.20 -10.92
CA HIS A 156 1.88 19.38 -11.76
C HIS A 156 1.33 19.13 -13.17
N GLU A 157 1.16 20.19 -13.94
CA GLU A 157 0.77 20.16 -15.36
C GLU A 157 1.96 20.67 -16.18
N ASP A 158 2.28 20.01 -17.30
CA ASP A 158 3.38 20.44 -18.17
C ASP A 158 2.97 21.60 -19.11
N LYS A 159 3.86 22.01 -20.02
CA LYS A 159 3.60 23.10 -20.99
C LYS A 159 2.40 22.82 -21.92
N ASN A 160 2.06 21.55 -22.12
CA ASN A 160 0.94 21.07 -22.92
C ASN A 160 -0.30 20.74 -22.07
N LYS A 161 -0.29 21.08 -20.76
CA LYS A 161 -1.30 20.74 -19.75
C LYS A 161 -1.43 19.24 -19.46
N VAL A 162 -0.42 18.43 -19.77
CA VAL A 162 -0.39 17.02 -19.43
C VAL A 162 0.01 16.88 -17.95
N PRO A 163 -0.78 16.16 -17.12
CA PRO A 163 -0.47 15.99 -15.70
C PRO A 163 0.73 15.05 -15.49
N TYR A 164 1.57 15.35 -14.49
CA TYR A 164 2.68 14.50 -14.06
C TYR A 164 2.96 14.65 -12.56
N VAL A 165 3.57 13.63 -11.96
CA VAL A 165 3.96 13.63 -10.54
C VAL A 165 5.36 14.22 -10.41
N LYS A 166 5.46 15.45 -9.89
CA LYS A 166 6.75 16.13 -9.73
C LYS A 166 7.60 15.44 -8.67
N GLY A 167 8.84 15.09 -9.03
CA GLY A 167 9.81 14.45 -8.14
C GLY A 167 9.74 12.92 -8.08
N CYS A 168 8.72 12.30 -8.70
CA CYS A 168 8.62 10.85 -8.79
C CYS A 168 9.82 10.26 -9.54
N THR A 169 10.30 9.12 -9.07
CA THR A 169 11.47 8.43 -9.62
C THR A 169 11.13 7.81 -10.98
N GLU A 170 11.91 8.16 -12.00
CA GLU A 170 11.92 7.47 -13.29
C GLU A 170 13.21 6.65 -13.39
N ARG A 171 13.09 5.31 -13.35
CA ARG A 171 14.22 4.39 -13.50
C ARG A 171 14.29 3.90 -14.95
N PHE A 172 15.45 3.97 -15.57
CA PHE A 172 15.69 3.33 -16.87
C PHE A 172 15.81 1.82 -16.68
N VAL A 173 15.31 1.04 -17.64
CA VAL A 173 15.31 -0.43 -17.61
C VAL A 173 15.65 -0.98 -18.98
N CYS A 174 16.53 -1.98 -19.02
CA CYS A 174 17.10 -2.56 -20.23
C CYS A 174 16.67 -4.02 -20.47
N SER A 175 16.02 -4.66 -19.49
CA SER A 175 15.58 -6.05 -19.54
C SER A 175 14.23 -6.27 -18.82
N PRO A 176 13.48 -7.34 -19.16
CA PRO A 176 12.31 -7.76 -18.40
C PRO A 176 12.61 -7.96 -16.90
N GLU A 177 13.77 -8.52 -16.60
CA GLU A 177 14.23 -8.86 -15.25
C GLU A 177 14.35 -7.60 -14.37
N GLU A 178 15.01 -6.54 -14.85
CA GLU A 178 15.10 -5.24 -14.16
C GLU A 178 13.72 -4.63 -13.84
N VAL A 179 12.72 -4.88 -14.69
CA VAL A 179 11.36 -4.41 -14.44
C VAL A 179 10.68 -5.23 -13.34
N MET A 180 10.86 -6.56 -13.32
CA MET A 180 10.34 -7.39 -12.24
C MET A 180 11.01 -7.06 -10.90
N GLU A 181 12.32 -6.86 -10.88
CA GLU A 181 13.06 -6.40 -9.70
C GLU A 181 12.54 -5.06 -9.19
N THR A 182 12.25 -4.11 -10.10
CA THR A 182 11.67 -2.80 -9.75
C THR A 182 10.24 -2.91 -9.21
N ILE A 183 9.45 -3.89 -9.67
CA ILE A 183 8.12 -4.19 -9.11
C ILE A 183 8.25 -4.84 -7.73
N ASP A 184 9.13 -5.81 -7.54
CA ASP A 184 9.35 -6.49 -6.27
C ASP A 184 9.94 -5.54 -5.19
N GLU A 185 10.85 -4.64 -5.57
CA GLU A 185 11.32 -3.54 -4.71
C GLU A 185 10.14 -2.66 -4.26
N GLY A 186 9.32 -2.19 -5.21
CA GLY A 186 8.15 -1.37 -4.91
C GLY A 186 7.14 -2.08 -4.00
N LYS A 187 6.95 -3.39 -4.18
CA LYS A 187 6.11 -4.23 -3.32
C LYS A 187 6.71 -4.40 -1.92
N SER A 188 8.03 -4.55 -1.80
CA SER A 188 8.72 -4.59 -0.50
C SER A 188 8.57 -3.26 0.25
N ASN A 189 8.83 -2.14 -0.43
CA ASN A 189 8.67 -0.79 0.10
C ASN A 189 7.21 -0.46 0.52
N ARG A 190 6.22 -1.04 -0.19
CA ARG A 190 4.81 -1.03 0.20
C ARG A 190 4.55 -1.86 1.47
N HIS A 191 5.14 -3.06 1.60
CA HIS A 191 5.00 -3.92 2.79
C HIS A 191 5.61 -3.31 4.06
N VAL A 192 6.73 -2.60 3.97
CA VAL A 192 7.33 -1.87 5.11
C VAL A 192 6.40 -0.75 5.62
N ALA A 193 5.50 -0.23 4.77
CA ALA A 193 4.44 0.68 5.19
C ALA A 193 3.33 -0.06 5.97
N VAL A 194 2.89 -1.19 5.42
CA VAL A 194 1.80 -2.06 5.94
C VAL A 194 2.10 -2.51 7.37
N THR A 195 3.35 -2.89 7.67
CA THR A 195 3.73 -3.38 9.01
C THR A 195 3.67 -2.33 10.12
N ASN A 196 3.66 -1.03 9.79
CA ASN A 196 3.45 0.04 10.77
C ASN A 196 1.96 0.35 10.99
N MET A 197 1.07 0.18 9.99
CA MET A 197 -0.37 0.45 10.11
C MET A 197 -1.24 -0.43 9.17
N ASN A 198 -1.77 -1.55 9.70
CA ASN A 198 -2.88 -2.34 9.16
C ASN A 198 -2.78 -2.87 7.70
N GLU A 199 -3.80 -3.61 7.25
CA GLU A 199 -3.91 -4.28 5.95
C GLU A 199 -4.05 -3.31 4.75
N HIS A 200 -2.97 -2.57 4.46
CA HIS A 200 -2.94 -1.39 3.59
C HIS A 200 -3.04 -1.70 2.07
N SER A 201 -2.78 -2.93 1.61
CA SER A 201 -2.83 -3.27 0.17
C SER A 201 -4.24 -3.15 -0.44
N SER A 202 -5.28 -3.32 0.37
CA SER A 202 -6.68 -3.10 0.02
C SER A 202 -7.08 -1.61 -0.01
N ARG A 203 -6.19 -0.73 0.48
CA ARG A 203 -6.51 0.64 0.90
C ARG A 203 -5.71 1.73 0.16
N SER A 204 -4.58 1.41 -0.45
CA SER A 204 -3.89 2.32 -1.38
C SER A 204 -4.10 1.92 -2.84
N HIS A 205 -4.09 2.91 -3.73
CA HIS A 205 -4.06 2.68 -5.18
C HIS A 205 -2.62 2.57 -5.62
N SER A 206 -2.27 1.53 -6.37
CA SER A 206 -0.94 1.34 -6.96
C SER A 206 -0.96 1.73 -8.43
N ILE A 207 -0.03 2.58 -8.84
CA ILE A 207 0.12 3.04 -10.23
C ILE A 207 1.54 2.73 -10.70
N PHE A 208 1.64 1.78 -11.62
CA PHE A 208 2.88 1.47 -12.33
C PHE A 208 2.83 2.13 -13.71
N GLN A 209 3.78 3.01 -14.00
CA GLN A 209 3.90 3.73 -15.27
C GLN A 209 5.06 3.14 -16.07
N ILE A 210 4.81 2.71 -17.31
CA ILE A 210 5.84 2.40 -18.30
C ILE A 210 5.82 3.49 -19.36
N ASN A 211 6.96 4.14 -19.60
CA ASN A 211 7.13 5.13 -20.67
C ASN A 211 8.11 4.55 -21.68
N VAL A 212 7.62 4.27 -22.89
CA VAL A 212 8.41 3.77 -24.01
C VAL A 212 8.67 4.92 -24.96
N LYS A 213 9.91 5.39 -25.00
CA LYS A 213 10.41 6.25 -26.07
C LYS A 213 11.11 5.40 -27.12
N GLN A 214 10.93 5.76 -28.39
CA GLN A 214 11.69 5.19 -29.50
C GLN A 214 12.13 6.31 -30.45
N GLU A 215 13.30 6.14 -31.05
CA GLU A 215 13.89 7.05 -32.01
C GLU A 215 14.37 6.28 -33.22
N ASN A 216 13.90 6.66 -34.41
CA ASN A 216 14.39 6.08 -35.65
C ASN A 216 15.64 6.85 -36.12
N THR A 217 16.80 6.19 -36.12
CA THR A 217 18.11 6.82 -36.36
C THR A 217 18.30 7.33 -37.79
N GLN A 218 17.51 6.84 -38.76
CA GLN A 218 17.56 7.28 -40.16
C GLN A 218 16.64 8.46 -40.47
N THR A 219 15.47 8.54 -39.81
CA THR A 219 14.44 9.56 -40.06
C THR A 219 14.36 10.64 -38.97
N GLU A 220 15.13 10.48 -37.89
CA GLU A 220 15.09 11.26 -36.65
C GLU A 220 13.68 11.36 -36.03
N HIS A 221 12.79 10.43 -36.37
CA HIS A 221 11.40 10.45 -35.93
C HIS A 221 11.30 9.81 -34.54
N LYS A 222 10.89 10.61 -33.54
CA LYS A 222 10.76 10.16 -32.15
C LYS A 222 9.30 10.00 -31.76
N LEU A 223 8.97 8.88 -31.11
CA LEU A 223 7.65 8.55 -30.59
C LEU A 223 7.74 8.26 -29.09
N SER A 224 6.71 8.64 -28.32
CA SER A 224 6.67 8.44 -26.86
C SER A 224 5.30 7.93 -26.41
N GLY A 225 5.19 6.64 -26.11
CA GLY A 225 3.97 6.05 -25.55
C GLY A 225 4.06 5.92 -24.02
N LYS A 226 3.07 6.44 -23.29
CA LYS A 226 2.94 6.21 -21.84
C LYS A 226 1.84 5.19 -21.54
N LEU A 227 2.15 4.20 -20.72
CA LEU A 227 1.25 3.14 -20.28
C LEU A 227 1.06 3.19 -18.76
N TYR A 228 -0.16 3.50 -18.30
CA TYR A 228 -0.53 3.49 -16.90
C TYR A 228 -1.24 2.18 -16.52
N LEU A 229 -0.68 1.46 -15.56
CA LEU A 229 -1.19 0.20 -15.06
C LEU A 229 -1.62 0.41 -13.60
N VAL A 230 -2.94 0.39 -13.37
CA VAL A 230 -3.56 0.92 -12.15
C VAL A 230 -4.32 -0.17 -11.40
N ASP A 231 -3.82 -0.57 -10.24
CA ASP A 231 -4.56 -1.41 -9.27
C ASP A 231 -5.19 -0.49 -8.22
N LEU A 232 -6.50 -0.29 -8.31
CA LEU A 232 -7.22 0.62 -7.41
C LEU A 232 -7.43 -0.01 -6.02
N ALA A 233 -7.76 0.80 -5.02
CA ALA A 233 -8.19 0.34 -3.71
C ALA A 233 -9.56 -0.41 -3.76
N GLY A 234 -9.96 -1.02 -2.65
CA GLY A 234 -11.28 -1.63 -2.47
C GLY A 234 -12.43 -0.63 -2.68
N SER A 235 -13.38 -0.98 -3.55
CA SER A 235 -14.57 -0.17 -3.83
C SER A 235 -15.77 -0.45 -2.90
N GLU A 236 -15.58 -1.24 -1.84
CA GLU A 236 -16.63 -1.57 -0.88
C GLU A 236 -16.99 -0.38 0.01
N LYS A 237 -18.27 -0.31 0.39
CA LYS A 237 -18.78 0.75 1.26
C LYS A 237 -18.18 0.66 2.66
N VAL A 238 -17.75 1.82 3.19
CA VAL A 238 -17.28 2.02 4.57
C VAL A 238 -18.22 1.40 5.62
N SER A 239 -19.54 1.44 5.41
CA SER A 239 -20.51 0.84 6.33
C SER A 239 -20.42 -0.69 6.49
N LYS A 240 -19.71 -1.39 5.60
CA LYS A 240 -19.43 -2.83 5.72
C LYS A 240 -18.10 -3.16 6.41
N THR A 241 -17.19 -2.20 6.56
CA THR A 241 -15.85 -2.48 7.11
C THR A 241 -15.83 -2.55 8.63
N GLY A 242 -16.88 -2.06 9.30
CA GLY A 242 -16.94 -1.98 10.77
C GLY A 242 -15.86 -1.07 11.37
N ALA A 243 -15.30 -0.16 10.56
CA ALA A 243 -14.20 0.70 10.97
C ALA A 243 -14.67 1.80 11.92
N GLU A 244 -13.97 1.95 13.04
CA GLU A 244 -14.18 3.00 14.05
C GLU A 244 -12.91 3.85 14.23
N GLY A 245 -13.06 5.06 14.76
CA GLY A 245 -11.94 5.98 15.01
C GLY A 245 -11.11 6.28 13.77
N ALA A 246 -9.78 6.25 13.90
CA ALA A 246 -8.85 6.58 12.81
C ALA A 246 -9.04 5.71 11.53
N LEU A 247 -9.44 4.43 11.68
CA LEU A 247 -9.72 3.57 10.52
C LEU A 247 -10.96 4.05 9.73
N LEU A 248 -11.90 4.73 10.38
CA LEU A 248 -13.09 5.27 9.71
C LEU A 248 -12.72 6.46 8.81
N ASP A 249 -11.87 7.36 9.29
CA ASP A 249 -11.42 8.52 8.51
C ASP A 249 -10.44 8.13 7.40
N GLU A 250 -9.64 7.09 7.64
CA GLU A 250 -8.87 6.40 6.60
C GLU A 250 -9.80 5.87 5.50
N ALA A 251 -10.81 5.06 5.85
CA ALA A 251 -11.76 4.48 4.92
C ALA A 251 -12.61 5.53 4.16
N LYS A 252 -12.93 6.68 4.79
CA LYS A 252 -13.54 7.84 4.12
C LYS A 252 -12.62 8.43 3.06
N ASN A 253 -11.34 8.67 3.38
CA ASN A 253 -10.38 9.28 2.46
C ASN A 253 -10.04 8.38 1.26
N ILE A 254 -9.98 7.07 1.46
CA ILE A 254 -9.82 6.10 0.37
C ILE A 254 -11.05 6.17 -0.55
N ASN A 255 -12.25 6.13 0.02
CA ASN A 255 -13.49 6.26 -0.73
C ASN A 255 -13.66 7.65 -1.37
N LYS A 256 -13.05 8.73 -0.86
CA LYS A 256 -13.04 10.05 -1.51
C LYS A 256 -12.47 9.94 -2.92
N SER A 257 -11.27 9.38 -3.08
CA SER A 257 -10.63 9.23 -4.39
C SER A 257 -11.46 8.37 -5.38
N LEU A 258 -12.07 7.27 -4.91
CA LEU A 258 -12.97 6.45 -5.74
C LEU A 258 -14.30 7.15 -6.05
N SER A 259 -14.79 8.00 -5.16
CA SER A 259 -15.99 8.82 -5.37
C SER A 259 -15.73 9.93 -6.38
N SER A 260 -14.58 10.62 -6.29
CA SER A 260 -14.11 11.58 -7.29
C SER A 260 -13.99 10.93 -8.67
N LEU A 261 -13.44 9.71 -8.75
CA LEU A 261 -13.40 8.92 -9.98
C LEU A 261 -14.82 8.60 -10.51
N GLY A 262 -15.74 8.22 -9.64
CA GLY A 262 -17.15 8.01 -9.99
C GLY A 262 -17.87 9.27 -10.48
N ASN A 263 -17.55 10.43 -9.91
CA ASN A 263 -18.06 11.74 -10.32
C ASN A 263 -17.51 12.12 -11.71
N VAL A 264 -16.20 12.00 -11.92
CA VAL A 264 -15.56 12.22 -13.23
C VAL A 264 -16.17 11.32 -14.31
N ILE A 265 -16.36 10.02 -14.02
CA ILE A 265 -16.98 9.06 -14.93
C ILE A 265 -18.44 9.43 -15.24
N SER A 266 -19.21 9.88 -14.25
CA SER A 266 -20.61 10.26 -14.45
C SER A 266 -20.73 11.56 -15.26
N ALA A 267 -19.91 12.57 -14.93
CA ALA A 267 -19.79 13.83 -15.68
C ALA A 267 -19.41 13.60 -17.16
N LEU A 268 -18.43 12.72 -17.42
CA LEU A 268 -18.04 12.33 -18.78
C LEU A 268 -19.14 11.54 -19.52
N ALA A 269 -19.85 10.65 -18.83
CA ALA A 269 -20.97 9.89 -19.41
C ALA A 269 -22.19 10.78 -19.72
N GLU A 270 -22.40 11.84 -18.94
CA GLU A 270 -23.45 12.84 -19.12
C GLU A 270 -23.05 13.94 -20.13
N GLY A 271 -21.77 14.03 -20.50
CA GLY A 271 -21.24 15.00 -21.45
C GLY A 271 -21.17 16.42 -20.90
N THR A 272 -20.93 16.60 -19.60
CA THR A 272 -20.86 17.93 -18.98
C THR A 272 -19.60 18.69 -19.40
N ALA A 273 -19.73 20.00 -19.65
CA ALA A 273 -18.62 20.82 -20.13
C ALA A 273 -17.47 20.98 -19.09
N TYR A 274 -17.80 20.92 -17.79
CA TYR A 274 -16.83 20.84 -16.71
C TYR A 274 -16.77 19.40 -16.18
N ILE A 275 -15.55 18.87 -16.05
CA ILE A 275 -15.29 17.55 -15.46
C ILE A 275 -14.40 17.74 -14.21
N PRO A 276 -14.80 17.20 -13.04
CA PRO A 276 -14.16 17.51 -11.76
C PRO A 276 -12.86 16.69 -11.52
N TYR A 277 -11.90 16.72 -12.45
CA TYR A 277 -10.63 15.99 -12.29
C TYR A 277 -9.84 16.43 -11.05
N ARG A 278 -10.03 17.68 -10.58
CA ARG A 278 -9.30 18.26 -9.45
C ARG A 278 -9.74 17.76 -8.07
N ASP A 279 -10.84 17.01 -7.97
CA ASP A 279 -11.39 16.52 -6.69
C ASP A 279 -10.48 15.50 -5.95
N SER A 280 -9.52 14.90 -6.65
CA SER A 280 -8.47 14.04 -6.06
C SER A 280 -7.18 14.08 -6.88
N LYS A 281 -6.02 13.80 -6.28
CA LYS A 281 -4.76 13.68 -7.05
C LYS A 281 -4.82 12.55 -8.07
N MET A 282 -5.52 11.46 -7.74
CA MET A 282 -5.71 10.31 -8.62
C MET A 282 -6.43 10.71 -9.93
N THR A 283 -7.56 11.41 -9.83
CA THR A 283 -8.30 11.89 -11.02
C THR A 283 -7.55 12.94 -11.82
N ARG A 284 -6.65 13.72 -11.21
CA ARG A 284 -5.73 14.62 -11.94
C ARG A 284 -4.69 13.85 -12.75
N ILE A 285 -4.05 12.83 -12.18
CA ILE A 285 -3.06 12.00 -12.89
C ILE A 285 -3.72 11.25 -14.06
N LEU A 286 -4.92 10.74 -13.84
CA LEU A 286 -5.68 9.95 -14.81
C LEU A 286 -6.53 10.80 -15.77
N GLN A 287 -6.38 12.13 -15.77
CA GLN A 287 -7.15 13.04 -16.62
C GLN A 287 -6.98 12.72 -18.11
N ASP A 288 -5.78 12.31 -18.54
CA ASP A 288 -5.55 11.92 -19.93
C ASP A 288 -6.18 10.54 -20.26
N SER A 289 -6.42 9.71 -19.23
CA SER A 289 -6.99 8.36 -19.35
C SER A 289 -8.51 8.32 -19.47
N LEU A 290 -9.20 9.40 -19.09
CA LEU A 290 -10.66 9.45 -19.03
C LEU A 290 -11.10 10.73 -19.74
N GLY A 291 -11.67 10.64 -20.94
CA GLY A 291 -12.00 11.81 -21.76
C GLY A 291 -10.80 12.53 -22.40
N GLY A 292 -9.60 11.93 -22.38
CA GLY A 292 -8.35 12.51 -22.88
C GLY A 292 -7.70 11.75 -24.03
N ASN A 293 -6.39 11.95 -24.22
CA ASN A 293 -5.57 11.31 -25.25
C ASN A 293 -5.04 9.94 -24.79
N CYS A 294 -5.92 8.95 -24.63
CA CYS A 294 -5.49 7.63 -24.16
C CYS A 294 -6.41 6.50 -24.63
N ARG A 295 -5.84 5.33 -24.92
CA ARG A 295 -6.59 4.08 -25.09
C ARG A 295 -6.79 3.39 -23.75
N THR A 296 -8.05 3.27 -23.33
CA THR A 296 -8.36 2.84 -21.96
C THR A 296 -9.17 1.56 -21.92
N THR A 297 -8.70 0.60 -21.13
CA THR A 297 -9.44 -0.61 -20.73
C THR A 297 -9.65 -0.60 -19.21
N ILE A 298 -10.88 -0.86 -18.77
CA ILE A 298 -11.22 -1.07 -17.36
C ILE A 298 -11.59 -2.54 -17.16
N VAL A 299 -10.86 -3.24 -16.30
CA VAL A 299 -11.18 -4.59 -15.85
C VAL A 299 -11.89 -4.53 -14.51
N ILE A 300 -13.22 -4.67 -14.52
CA ILE A 300 -14.02 -4.72 -13.29
C ILE A 300 -14.01 -6.15 -12.73
N CYS A 301 -13.50 -6.31 -11.52
CA CYS A 301 -13.36 -7.60 -10.83
C CYS A 301 -14.52 -7.81 -9.85
N CYS A 302 -15.17 -8.97 -9.90
CA CYS A 302 -16.33 -9.32 -9.06
C CYS A 302 -16.13 -10.66 -8.34
N SER A 303 -16.66 -10.78 -7.11
CA SER A 303 -16.83 -12.08 -6.45
C SER A 303 -18.14 -12.73 -6.93
N PRO A 304 -18.16 -14.04 -7.22
CA PRO A 304 -19.39 -14.75 -7.57
C PRO A 304 -20.25 -15.11 -6.34
N SER A 305 -19.83 -14.74 -5.12
CA SER A 305 -20.53 -15.07 -3.87
C SER A 305 -21.84 -14.30 -3.68
N SER A 306 -22.86 -15.00 -3.21
CA SER A 306 -24.13 -14.42 -2.73
C SER A 306 -23.97 -13.37 -1.63
N TYR A 307 -22.94 -13.46 -0.79
CA TYR A 307 -22.66 -12.46 0.25
C TYR A 307 -22.20 -11.12 -0.35
N ASN A 308 -21.54 -11.17 -1.50
CA ASN A 308 -20.93 -10.04 -2.21
C ASN A 308 -21.83 -9.48 -3.33
N GLU A 309 -23.11 -9.86 -3.39
CA GLU A 309 -24.03 -9.46 -4.47
C GLU A 309 -24.16 -7.93 -4.59
N SER A 310 -24.27 -7.20 -3.48
CA SER A 310 -24.46 -5.74 -3.50
C SER A 310 -23.24 -4.98 -4.04
N GLU A 311 -22.03 -5.43 -3.71
CA GLU A 311 -20.79 -4.78 -4.17
C GLU A 311 -20.55 -5.14 -5.64
N SER A 312 -20.81 -6.39 -6.03
CA SER A 312 -20.72 -6.84 -7.42
C SER A 312 -21.72 -6.07 -8.30
N LYS A 313 -22.97 -5.89 -7.87
CA LYS A 313 -23.93 -5.01 -8.55
C LYS A 313 -23.43 -3.57 -8.70
N SER A 314 -22.81 -3.01 -7.65
CA SER A 314 -22.28 -1.65 -7.67
C SER A 314 -21.11 -1.53 -8.66
N THR A 315 -20.22 -2.52 -8.68
CA THR A 315 -19.08 -2.66 -9.59
C THR A 315 -19.54 -2.79 -11.06
N LEU A 316 -20.58 -3.58 -11.33
CA LEU A 316 -21.18 -3.70 -12.66
C LEU A 316 -21.83 -2.39 -13.13
N MET A 317 -22.55 -1.68 -12.26
CA MET A 317 -23.13 -0.36 -12.58
C MET A 317 -22.06 0.69 -12.87
N PHE A 318 -20.93 0.68 -12.16
CA PHE A 318 -19.76 1.54 -12.45
C PHE A 318 -19.23 1.28 -13.86
N GLY A 319 -18.99 0.02 -14.21
CA GLY A 319 -18.51 -0.35 -15.54
C GLY A 319 -19.47 0.05 -16.66
N GLN A 320 -20.79 -0.08 -16.45
CA GLN A 320 -21.78 0.35 -17.44
C GLN A 320 -21.72 1.86 -17.75
N ARG A 321 -21.43 2.70 -16.74
CA ARG A 321 -21.22 4.15 -16.95
C ARG A 321 -19.91 4.42 -17.65
N ALA A 322 -18.83 3.76 -17.23
CA ALA A 322 -17.51 4.00 -17.83
C ALA A 322 -17.46 3.62 -19.32
N LYS A 323 -18.22 2.60 -19.75
CA LYS A 323 -18.30 2.17 -21.16
C LYS A 323 -18.89 3.23 -22.11
N THR A 324 -19.64 4.22 -21.62
CA THR A 324 -20.21 5.28 -22.48
C THR A 324 -19.24 6.44 -22.73
N ILE A 325 -18.09 6.46 -22.05
CA ILE A 325 -17.08 7.52 -22.18
C ILE A 325 -16.32 7.36 -23.50
N LYS A 326 -16.06 8.49 -24.16
CA LYS A 326 -15.19 8.60 -25.33
C LYS A 326 -13.89 9.31 -24.97
N ASN A 327 -12.78 8.81 -25.50
CA ASN A 327 -11.46 9.41 -25.49
C ASN A 327 -11.08 9.82 -26.92
N THR A 328 -10.27 10.88 -27.07
CA THR A 328 -9.83 11.40 -28.38
C THR A 328 -8.34 11.18 -28.53
N VAL A 329 -7.96 10.15 -29.28
CA VAL A 329 -6.61 9.58 -29.25
C VAL A 329 -5.76 10.06 -30.43
N THR A 330 -4.54 10.51 -30.12
CA THR A 330 -3.55 11.08 -31.05
C THR A 330 -2.15 10.54 -30.75
N VAL A 331 -1.32 10.39 -31.79
CA VAL A 331 0.06 9.89 -31.66
C VAL A 331 0.94 10.98 -31.02
N ASN A 332 1.70 10.62 -29.99
CA ASN A 332 2.66 11.50 -29.35
C ASN A 332 4.00 11.49 -30.12
N VAL A 333 4.12 12.40 -31.09
CA VAL A 333 5.34 12.62 -31.87
C VAL A 333 6.21 13.71 -31.24
N GLU A 334 7.45 13.40 -30.93
CA GLU A 334 8.45 14.36 -30.44
C GLU A 334 9.30 14.84 -31.63
N LEU A 335 8.93 15.99 -32.20
CA LEU A 335 9.62 16.56 -33.37
C LEU A 335 10.99 17.13 -32.99
N THR A 336 11.99 16.95 -33.86
CA THR A 336 13.31 17.59 -33.70
C THR A 336 13.24 19.11 -33.88
N ALA A 337 14.27 19.84 -33.45
CA ALA A 337 14.32 21.30 -33.60
C ALA A 337 14.20 21.75 -35.07
N GLU A 338 14.83 21.01 -35.99
CA GLU A 338 14.76 21.31 -37.43
C GLU A 338 13.38 20.97 -38.01
N GLN A 339 12.76 19.87 -37.57
CA GLN A 339 11.37 19.54 -37.94
C GLN A 339 10.37 20.58 -37.40
N TRP A 340 10.56 21.07 -36.16
CA TRP A 340 9.78 22.17 -35.60
C TRP A 340 9.93 23.46 -36.41
N LYS A 341 11.15 23.80 -36.81
CA LYS A 341 11.46 24.95 -37.67
C LYS A 341 10.80 24.83 -39.05
N GLN A 342 10.88 23.68 -39.71
CA GLN A 342 10.19 23.43 -40.99
C GLN A 342 8.66 23.50 -40.85
N LYS A 343 8.10 22.93 -39.76
CA LYS A 343 6.66 23.00 -39.47
C LYS A 343 6.23 24.44 -39.20
N TYR A 344 6.99 25.19 -38.42
CA TYR A 344 6.76 26.61 -38.16
C TYR A 344 6.78 27.43 -39.45
N GLU A 345 7.79 27.27 -40.30
CA GLU A 345 7.90 28.06 -41.54
C GLU A 345 6.77 27.72 -42.52
N ARG A 346 6.38 26.44 -42.64
CA ARG A 346 5.20 26.01 -43.42
C ARG A 346 3.91 26.65 -42.90
N GLU A 347 3.70 26.68 -41.58
CA GLU A 347 2.48 27.22 -40.99
C GLU A 347 2.48 28.76 -40.98
N LYS A 348 3.65 29.40 -40.91
CA LYS A 348 3.86 30.84 -41.14
C LYS A 348 3.50 31.22 -42.58
N VAL A 349 3.99 30.49 -43.59
CA VAL A 349 3.61 30.70 -45.00
C VAL A 349 2.09 30.56 -45.17
N LYS A 350 1.47 29.49 -44.63
CA LYS A 350 0.00 29.36 -44.64
C LYS A 350 -0.71 30.51 -43.94
N ASN A 351 -0.20 30.99 -42.79
CA ASN A 351 -0.80 32.10 -42.05
C ASN A 351 -0.73 33.38 -42.88
N THR A 352 0.39 33.66 -43.55
CA THR A 352 0.53 34.75 -44.51
C THR A 352 -0.47 34.61 -45.67
N THR A 353 -0.57 33.44 -46.30
CA THR A 353 -1.55 33.17 -47.38
C THR A 353 -2.99 33.38 -46.93
N LEU A 354 -3.35 32.91 -45.74
CA LEU A 354 -4.68 33.11 -45.15
C LEU A 354 -4.93 34.57 -44.80
N ARG A 355 -3.96 35.31 -44.26
CA ARG A 355 -4.06 36.75 -43.99
C ARG A 355 -4.29 37.53 -45.28
N SER A 356 -3.47 37.31 -46.31
CA SER A 356 -3.66 37.92 -47.63
C SER A 356 -5.03 37.59 -48.21
N THR A 357 -5.48 36.34 -48.08
CA THR A 357 -6.83 35.90 -48.50
C THR A 357 -7.94 36.64 -47.76
N VAL A 358 -7.82 36.81 -46.43
CA VAL A 358 -8.78 37.56 -45.61
C VAL A 358 -8.80 39.03 -46.00
N THR A 359 -7.65 39.72 -46.06
CA THR A 359 -7.59 41.13 -46.48
C THR A 359 -8.14 41.35 -47.88
N TRP A 360 -7.87 40.41 -48.80
CA TRP A 360 -8.40 40.44 -50.16
C TRP A 360 -9.95 40.35 -50.14
N LEU A 361 -10.51 39.38 -49.41
CA LEU A 361 -11.96 39.18 -49.27
C LEU A 361 -12.65 40.32 -48.51
N GLU A 362 -11.99 40.92 -47.52
CA GLU A 362 -12.49 42.08 -46.78
C GLU A 362 -12.60 43.32 -47.69
N ASN A 363 -11.65 43.51 -48.62
CA ASN A 363 -11.69 44.59 -49.60
C ASN A 363 -12.83 44.40 -50.61
N GLU A 364 -13.04 43.18 -51.13
CA GLU A 364 -14.18 42.85 -51.99
C GLU A 364 -15.52 43.09 -51.27
N LEU A 365 -15.65 42.58 -50.04
CA LEU A 365 -16.84 42.75 -49.20
C LEU A 365 -17.14 44.23 -48.90
N ASN A 366 -16.11 45.04 -48.65
CA ASN A 366 -16.28 46.47 -48.39
C ASN A 366 -16.74 47.24 -49.64
N ARG A 367 -16.24 46.90 -50.84
CA ARG A 367 -16.73 47.48 -52.10
C ARG A 367 -18.21 47.15 -52.33
N TRP A 368 -18.62 45.88 -52.15
CA TRP A 368 -20.03 45.50 -52.22
C TRP A 368 -20.90 46.21 -51.18
N ARG A 369 -20.41 46.38 -49.94
CA ARG A 369 -21.12 47.13 -48.88
C ARG A 369 -21.27 48.62 -49.21
N ASN A 370 -20.31 49.20 -49.92
CA ASN A 370 -20.37 50.58 -50.41
C ASN A 370 -21.24 50.75 -51.68
N GLY A 371 -21.83 49.67 -52.20
CA GLY A 371 -22.68 49.69 -53.40
C GLY A 371 -21.93 49.60 -54.73
N GLU A 372 -20.62 49.32 -54.70
CA GLU A 372 -19.82 49.08 -55.90
C GLU A 372 -19.92 47.64 -56.38
N SER A 373 -19.96 47.43 -57.69
CA SER A 373 -19.77 46.11 -58.30
C SER A 373 -18.28 45.81 -58.53
N VAL A 374 -17.79 44.69 -58.02
CA VAL A 374 -16.43 44.20 -58.28
C VAL A 374 -16.42 43.38 -59.59
N PRO A 375 -15.64 43.76 -60.62
CA PRO A 375 -15.52 43.01 -61.88
C PRO A 375 -15.03 41.58 -61.65
N VAL A 376 -15.47 40.62 -62.45
CA VAL A 376 -15.14 39.18 -62.26
C VAL A 376 -13.62 38.91 -62.30
N GLU A 377 -12.85 39.71 -63.04
CA GLU A 377 -11.38 39.62 -63.07
C GLU A 377 -10.71 40.06 -61.74
N GLU A 378 -11.42 40.86 -60.94
CA GLU A 378 -11.06 41.37 -59.62
C GLU A 378 -11.81 40.66 -58.48
N GLN A 379 -12.46 39.51 -58.74
CA GLN A 379 -13.09 38.67 -57.69
C GLN A 379 -12.11 37.63 -57.13
N PHE A 380 -12.44 37.00 -55.99
CA PHE A 380 -11.48 36.15 -55.27
C PHE A 380 -11.01 34.95 -56.11
N ASP A 381 -9.76 35.01 -56.54
CA ASP A 381 -9.12 33.94 -57.28
C ASP A 381 -8.09 33.23 -56.40
N LYS A 382 -8.43 31.99 -56.04
CA LYS A 382 -7.61 31.09 -55.22
C LYS A 382 -6.31 30.67 -55.92
N GLU A 383 -6.24 30.73 -57.25
CA GLU A 383 -5.02 30.44 -58.00
C GLU A 383 -4.10 31.67 -58.04
N LYS A 384 -4.63 32.88 -58.25
CA LYS A 384 -3.85 34.14 -58.12
C LYS A 384 -3.26 34.31 -56.72
N ALA A 385 -4.06 34.14 -55.67
CA ALA A 385 -3.61 34.31 -54.28
C ALA A 385 -2.46 33.34 -53.91
N ASN A 386 -2.46 32.13 -54.46
CA ASN A 386 -1.36 31.16 -54.29
C ASN A 386 -0.13 31.50 -55.16
N ALA A 387 -0.32 32.17 -56.30
CA ALA A 387 0.77 32.58 -57.19
C ALA A 387 1.55 33.78 -56.63
N GLU A 388 0.86 34.78 -56.05
CA GLU A 388 1.51 35.95 -55.44
C GLU A 388 2.41 35.58 -54.25
N VAL A 389 1.98 34.64 -53.40
CA VAL A 389 2.80 34.14 -52.29
C VAL A 389 4.05 33.40 -52.79
N LYS A 390 3.95 32.63 -53.88
CA LYS A 390 5.11 31.99 -54.53
C LYS A 390 6.03 32.99 -55.23
N ALA A 391 5.51 34.14 -55.68
CA ALA A 391 6.32 35.20 -56.26
C ALA A 391 7.16 35.91 -55.18
N LEU A 392 6.58 36.16 -54.01
CA LEU A 392 7.28 36.79 -52.87
C LEU A 392 8.46 35.95 -52.34
N ASP A 393 8.34 34.62 -52.34
CA ASP A 393 9.41 33.69 -51.92
C ASP A 393 10.65 33.72 -52.84
N ASN A 394 10.49 34.19 -54.09
CA ASN A 394 11.57 34.32 -55.08
C ASN A 394 12.24 35.70 -55.12
N ILE A 395 11.79 36.69 -54.32
CA ILE A 395 12.29 38.08 -54.36
C ILE A 395 13.12 38.39 -53.09
N ILE A 396 14.13 37.54 -52.83
CA ILE A 396 15.20 37.81 -51.84
C ILE A 396 16.60 37.79 -52.50
N THR A 397 16.66 37.69 -53.84
CA THR A 397 17.92 37.71 -54.59
C THR A 397 17.88 38.72 -55.74
N GLU A 398 18.78 39.70 -55.65
CA GLU A 398 19.21 40.65 -56.70
C GLU A 398 18.20 41.67 -57.27
N LYS A 399 18.53 42.97 -57.13
CA LYS A 399 18.34 43.94 -58.22
C LYS A 399 19.18 45.21 -58.07
N GLU A 400 19.76 45.66 -59.17
CA GLU A 400 20.52 46.91 -59.28
C GLU A 400 20.16 47.69 -60.57
N VAL A 401 20.11 49.02 -60.45
CA VAL A 401 20.24 50.13 -61.44
C VAL A 401 19.43 50.16 -62.77
N SER A 402 18.83 51.33 -63.08
CA SER A 402 19.05 52.16 -64.31
C SER A 402 17.81 52.79 -64.96
N THR A 403 17.87 54.10 -65.28
CA THR A 403 16.95 54.82 -66.19
C THR A 403 17.71 55.80 -67.11
N PRO A 404 17.28 56.03 -68.37
CA PRO A 404 17.86 57.01 -69.29
C PRO A 404 17.04 58.30 -69.45
N ASN A 405 17.50 59.24 -70.29
CA ASN A 405 17.18 60.68 -70.28
C ASN A 405 16.88 61.24 -71.71
N VAL A 406 16.97 62.57 -71.90
CA VAL A 406 17.08 63.35 -73.18
C VAL A 406 15.73 63.73 -73.92
N PRO A 407 15.66 64.75 -74.83
CA PRO A 407 15.23 66.12 -74.45
C PRO A 407 14.31 66.94 -75.42
N GLY A 408 13.82 68.10 -74.95
CA GLY A 408 14.04 69.45 -75.55
C GLY A 408 13.30 69.95 -76.82
N ALA A 409 12.97 71.25 -76.84
CA ALA A 409 13.02 72.17 -78.01
C ALA A 409 12.74 73.65 -77.61
N ARG A 410 13.27 74.62 -78.38
CA ARG A 410 13.07 76.09 -78.24
C ARG A 410 12.07 76.61 -79.28
N LEU A 411 11.55 77.84 -79.11
CA LEU A 411 11.33 78.82 -80.21
C LEU A 411 11.05 80.26 -79.70
N THR A 412 10.90 81.21 -80.63
CA THR A 412 11.18 82.66 -80.53
C THR A 412 10.19 83.48 -81.41
N ASP A 413 9.94 84.78 -81.27
CA ASP A 413 10.52 85.83 -80.40
C ASP A 413 9.60 87.08 -80.20
N VAL A 414 10.10 88.12 -79.50
CA VAL A 414 9.77 89.57 -79.52
C VAL A 414 8.34 90.03 -79.91
N GLU A 415 7.60 90.60 -78.93
CA GLU A 415 6.86 91.89 -79.01
C GLU A 415 6.07 92.16 -77.70
N LYS A 416 6.70 92.73 -76.64
CA LYS A 416 5.92 93.26 -75.48
C LYS A 416 6.62 94.17 -74.43
N ASP A 417 7.70 94.89 -74.75
CA ASP A 417 8.65 95.57 -73.82
C ASP A 417 8.17 96.53 -72.68
N LYS A 418 6.87 96.60 -72.35
CA LYS A 418 6.39 97.14 -71.06
C LYS A 418 5.62 96.14 -70.19
N CYS A 419 5.29 94.96 -70.71
CA CYS A 419 4.62 93.88 -69.99
C CYS A 419 5.59 92.92 -69.23
N PRO A 420 6.73 92.46 -69.80
CA PRO A 420 7.55 91.43 -69.14
C PRO A 420 8.27 91.95 -67.89
N ALA A 421 8.51 93.25 -67.75
CA ALA A 421 9.16 93.81 -66.56
C ALA A 421 8.26 93.76 -65.31
N GLU A 422 6.96 94.07 -65.46
CA GLU A 422 5.99 93.93 -64.36
C GLU A 422 5.65 92.45 -64.12
N VAL A 423 5.48 91.68 -65.20
CA VAL A 423 5.21 90.23 -65.12
C VAL A 423 6.39 89.48 -64.47
N ALA A 424 7.65 89.78 -64.79
CA ALA A 424 8.81 89.18 -64.11
C ALA A 424 8.94 89.61 -62.64
N LYS A 425 8.49 90.83 -62.30
CA LYS A 425 8.47 91.31 -60.91
C LYS A 425 7.38 90.64 -60.08
N LEU A 426 6.22 90.36 -60.70
CA LEU A 426 5.14 89.58 -60.11
C LEU A 426 5.50 88.09 -60.00
N TYR A 427 6.09 87.48 -61.03
CA TYR A 427 6.61 86.11 -60.96
C TYR A 427 7.66 85.97 -59.86
N LYS A 428 8.61 86.90 -59.75
CA LYS A 428 9.57 86.88 -58.64
C LYS A 428 8.90 86.97 -57.26
N GLN A 429 7.86 87.80 -57.11
CA GLN A 429 7.09 87.84 -55.85
C GLN A 429 6.26 86.58 -55.61
N LEU A 430 5.89 85.85 -56.68
CA LEU A 430 5.23 84.56 -56.60
C LEU A 430 6.24 83.48 -56.17
N ASP A 431 7.41 83.41 -56.80
CA ASP A 431 8.52 82.51 -56.45
C ASP A 431 8.96 82.73 -54.99
N ASP A 432 9.17 83.99 -54.58
CA ASP A 432 9.52 84.36 -53.19
C ASP A 432 8.42 83.93 -52.19
N LYS A 433 7.15 83.87 -52.62
CA LYS A 433 6.00 83.44 -51.80
C LYS A 433 5.78 81.93 -51.80
N ASP A 434 6.02 81.25 -52.92
CA ASP A 434 5.94 79.80 -53.02
C ASP A 434 7.09 79.15 -52.23
N GLU A 435 8.28 79.77 -52.20
CA GLU A 435 9.39 79.40 -51.32
C GLU A 435 9.00 79.55 -49.82
N GLU A 436 8.33 80.65 -49.44
CA GLU A 436 7.82 80.86 -48.08
C GLU A 436 6.72 79.84 -47.71
N ILE A 437 5.80 79.53 -48.63
CA ILE A 437 4.75 78.51 -48.46
C ILE A 437 5.37 77.11 -48.33
N ASN A 438 6.40 76.79 -49.12
CA ASN A 438 7.11 75.52 -49.05
C ASN A 438 7.83 75.36 -47.70
N GLN A 439 8.49 76.41 -47.21
CA GLN A 439 9.13 76.42 -45.90
C GLN A 439 8.10 76.27 -44.75
N GLN A 440 6.95 76.96 -44.83
CA GLN A 440 5.87 76.79 -43.86
C GLN A 440 5.25 75.38 -43.92
N SER A 441 5.10 74.80 -45.11
CA SER A 441 4.57 73.45 -45.30
C SER A 441 5.50 72.39 -44.72
N GLN A 442 6.82 72.51 -44.95
CA GLN A 442 7.82 71.63 -44.35
C GLN A 442 7.88 71.75 -42.81
N LEU A 443 7.67 72.96 -42.26
CA LEU A 443 7.59 73.18 -40.82
C LEU A 443 6.31 72.56 -40.23
N ALA A 444 5.17 72.70 -40.92
CA ALA A 444 3.90 72.09 -40.52
C ALA A 444 3.97 70.56 -40.52
N GLU A 445 4.57 69.95 -41.54
CA GLU A 445 4.72 68.49 -41.61
C GLU A 445 5.66 67.96 -40.50
N LYS A 446 6.73 68.70 -40.18
CA LYS A 446 7.61 68.38 -39.02
C LYS A 446 6.87 68.46 -37.68
N LEU A 447 6.08 69.52 -37.46
CA LEU A 447 5.28 69.67 -36.24
C LEU A 447 4.21 68.59 -36.12
N LYS A 448 3.58 68.22 -37.23
CA LYS A 448 2.61 67.12 -37.32
C LYS A 448 3.24 65.77 -37.00
N GLN A 449 4.45 65.49 -37.49
CA GLN A 449 5.20 64.29 -37.12
C GLN A 449 5.53 64.28 -35.61
N GLN A 450 6.03 65.39 -35.07
CA GLN A 450 6.30 65.50 -33.62
C GLN A 450 5.05 65.30 -32.75
N MET A 451 3.87 65.75 -33.21
CA MET A 451 2.60 65.47 -32.53
C MET A 451 2.25 63.99 -32.56
N LEU A 452 2.41 63.30 -33.70
CA LEU A 452 2.16 61.85 -33.81
C LEU A 452 3.10 61.05 -32.90
N ASP A 453 4.40 61.37 -32.90
CA ASP A 453 5.40 60.72 -32.05
C ASP A 453 5.08 60.91 -30.55
N GLN A 454 4.58 62.10 -30.16
CA GLN A 454 4.12 62.35 -28.79
C GLN A 454 2.84 61.61 -28.42
N ASP A 455 1.87 61.50 -29.33
CA ASP A 455 0.60 60.80 -29.08
C ASP A 455 0.82 59.27 -28.98
N GLU A 456 1.77 58.72 -29.76
CA GLU A 456 2.21 57.33 -29.62
C GLU A 456 2.91 57.07 -28.28
N LEU A 457 3.81 57.97 -27.84
CA LEU A 457 4.44 57.92 -26.50
C LEU A 457 3.43 57.99 -25.35
N LEU A 458 2.43 58.87 -25.45
CA LEU A 458 1.33 58.94 -24.48
C LEU A 458 0.48 57.67 -24.51
N GLY A 459 0.25 57.12 -25.70
CA GLY A 459 -0.44 55.84 -25.91
C GLY A 459 0.34 54.63 -25.37
N SER A 460 1.68 54.62 -25.41
CA SER A 460 2.48 53.58 -24.76
C SER A 460 2.45 53.74 -23.24
N SER A 461 2.70 54.95 -22.73
CA SER A 461 2.71 55.22 -21.28
C SER A 461 1.37 54.93 -20.59
N ARG A 462 0.23 55.16 -21.27
CA ARG A 462 -1.09 54.73 -20.78
C ARG A 462 -1.24 53.21 -20.71
N ARG A 463 -0.83 52.49 -21.76
CA ARG A 463 -0.87 51.01 -21.76
C ARG A 463 0.02 50.43 -20.66
N ASP A 464 1.21 50.99 -20.46
CA ASP A 464 2.11 50.59 -19.39
C ASP A 464 1.50 50.86 -18.01
N HIS A 465 0.85 52.01 -17.81
CA HIS A 465 0.15 52.33 -16.56
C HIS A 465 -1.03 51.38 -16.30
N GLU A 466 -1.83 51.04 -17.31
CA GLU A 466 -2.91 50.06 -17.23
C GLU A 466 -2.38 48.65 -16.88
N ASN A 467 -1.28 48.23 -17.50
CA ASN A 467 -0.60 46.97 -17.20
C ASN A 467 -0.06 46.93 -15.76
N LEU A 468 0.62 47.99 -15.30
CA LEU A 468 1.11 48.12 -13.93
C LEU A 468 -0.04 48.13 -12.90
N GLN A 469 -1.17 48.78 -13.21
CA GLN A 469 -2.34 48.79 -12.34
C GLN A 469 -3.00 47.41 -12.26
N ALA A 470 -3.05 46.66 -13.38
CA ALA A 470 -3.53 45.29 -13.39
C ALA A 470 -2.61 44.36 -12.57
N GLU A 471 -1.29 44.50 -12.70
CA GLU A 471 -0.30 43.73 -11.94
C GLU A 471 -0.35 44.06 -10.43
N LEU A 472 -0.53 45.33 -10.06
CA LEU A 472 -0.74 45.75 -8.67
C LEU A 472 -1.99 45.10 -8.06
N ASN A 473 -3.11 45.11 -8.79
CA ASN A 473 -4.35 44.48 -8.36
C ASN A 473 -4.20 42.94 -8.24
N ARG A 474 -3.44 42.33 -9.15
CA ARG A 474 -3.10 40.89 -9.13
C ARG A 474 -2.31 40.54 -7.86
N LEU A 475 -1.25 41.30 -7.56
CA LEU A 475 -0.41 41.11 -6.38
C LEU A 475 -1.17 41.37 -5.07
N GLN A 476 -2.12 42.32 -5.05
CA GLN A 476 -3.00 42.53 -3.89
C GLN A 476 -3.92 41.32 -3.65
N ALA A 477 -4.53 40.76 -4.70
CA ALA A 477 -5.36 39.56 -4.57
C ALA A 477 -4.55 38.33 -4.12
N GLU A 478 -3.33 38.17 -4.64
CA GLU A 478 -2.40 37.09 -4.25
C GLU A 478 -1.92 37.21 -2.79
N ASN A 479 -1.76 38.44 -2.30
CA ASN A 479 -1.41 38.73 -0.90
C ASN A 479 -2.58 38.47 0.06
N GLU A 480 -3.81 38.87 -0.27
CA GLU A 480 -4.99 38.54 0.55
C GLU A 480 -5.24 37.02 0.58
N ALA A 481 -5.13 36.32 -0.56
CA ALA A 481 -5.21 34.85 -0.58
C ALA A 481 -4.15 34.19 0.32
N SER A 482 -2.91 34.70 0.30
CA SER A 482 -1.83 34.24 1.17
C SER A 482 -2.10 34.48 2.66
N LYS A 483 -2.82 35.56 3.02
CA LYS A 483 -3.25 35.80 4.42
C LYS A 483 -4.33 34.82 4.86
N ASP A 484 -5.28 34.49 3.99
CA ASP A 484 -6.30 33.48 4.29
C ASP A 484 -5.66 32.09 4.46
N GLU A 485 -4.68 31.71 3.62
CA GLU A 485 -3.91 30.47 3.81
C GLU A 485 -3.15 30.46 5.15
N VAL A 486 -2.47 31.54 5.52
CA VAL A 486 -1.79 31.66 6.83
C VAL A 486 -2.78 31.54 7.99
N LYS A 487 -3.99 32.06 7.84
CA LYS A 487 -5.05 32.00 8.85
C LYS A 487 -5.61 30.57 9.00
N GLU A 488 -5.80 29.83 7.90
CA GLU A 488 -6.16 28.41 7.95
C GLU A 488 -5.06 27.58 8.64
N VAL A 489 -3.77 27.84 8.34
CA VAL A 489 -2.64 27.17 9.01
C VAL A 489 -2.61 27.46 10.51
N LEU A 490 -2.85 28.71 10.92
CA LEU A 490 -2.93 29.06 12.34
C LEU A 490 -4.09 28.36 13.05
N GLN A 491 -5.27 28.30 12.43
CA GLN A 491 -6.42 27.59 12.99
C GLN A 491 -6.14 26.08 13.11
N ALA A 492 -5.50 25.47 12.11
CA ALA A 492 -5.10 24.06 12.16
C ALA A 492 -4.05 23.77 13.25
N LEU A 493 -3.13 24.70 13.53
CA LEU A 493 -2.19 24.61 14.64
C LEU A 493 -2.89 24.73 16.00
N GLU A 494 -3.91 25.58 16.11
CA GLU A 494 -4.71 25.75 17.32
C GLU A 494 -5.55 24.49 17.62
N GLU A 495 -6.18 23.91 16.59
CA GLU A 495 -6.86 22.60 16.68
C GLU A 495 -5.88 21.46 17.02
N LEU A 496 -4.65 21.48 16.50
CA LEU A 496 -3.63 20.49 16.81
C LEU A 496 -3.17 20.60 18.29
N ALA A 497 -3.02 21.81 18.82
CA ALA A 497 -2.68 22.04 20.22
C ALA A 497 -3.78 21.53 21.17
N VAL A 498 -5.05 21.81 20.86
CA VAL A 498 -6.19 21.28 21.65
C VAL A 498 -6.24 19.75 21.61
N ASN A 499 -5.99 19.14 20.44
CA ASN A 499 -5.91 17.68 20.32
C ASN A 499 -4.71 17.09 21.09
N TYR A 500 -3.57 17.80 21.14
CA TYR A 500 -2.40 17.39 21.92
C TYR A 500 -2.72 17.38 23.42
N ASP A 501 -3.30 18.45 23.96
CA ASP A 501 -3.70 18.51 25.38
C ASP A 501 -4.73 17.41 25.72
N GLN A 502 -5.73 17.19 24.87
CA GLN A 502 -6.70 16.13 25.07
C GLN A 502 -6.06 14.73 25.05
N LYS A 503 -5.06 14.49 24.19
CA LYS A 503 -4.31 13.24 24.16
C LYS A 503 -3.36 13.09 25.35
N SER A 504 -2.75 14.18 25.81
CA SER A 504 -1.94 14.20 27.03
C SER A 504 -2.78 13.78 28.25
N GLN A 505 -3.99 14.32 28.38
CA GLN A 505 -4.92 13.93 29.45
C GLN A 505 -5.36 12.46 29.35
N GLU A 506 -5.67 11.95 28.15
CA GLU A 506 -6.00 10.52 27.98
C GLU A 506 -4.83 9.62 28.39
N VAL A 507 -3.58 9.98 28.07
CA VAL A 507 -2.39 9.23 28.49
C VAL A 507 -2.23 9.25 30.02
N GLU A 508 -2.45 10.40 30.65
CA GLU A 508 -2.38 10.53 32.10
C GLU A 508 -3.44 9.66 32.81
N ASP A 509 -4.67 9.63 32.28
CA ASP A 509 -5.75 8.82 32.85
C ASP A 509 -5.53 7.31 32.63
N ARG A 510 -5.04 6.90 31.45
CA ARG A 510 -4.61 5.52 31.17
C ARG A 510 -3.47 5.07 32.08
N THR A 511 -2.58 6.00 32.46
CA THR A 511 -1.48 5.72 33.39
C THR A 511 -2.00 5.42 34.79
N LYS A 512 -2.98 6.20 35.29
CA LYS A 512 -3.66 5.95 36.57
C LYS A 512 -4.41 4.62 36.57
N GLU A 513 -5.08 4.27 35.47
CA GLU A 513 -5.72 2.94 35.31
C GLU A 513 -4.69 1.80 35.35
N PHE A 514 -3.55 1.96 34.68
CA PHE A 514 -2.47 0.96 34.67
C PHE A 514 -1.85 0.78 36.07
N GLU A 515 -1.62 1.86 36.81
CA GLU A 515 -1.15 1.81 38.20
C GLU A 515 -2.13 1.04 39.10
N ALA A 516 -3.44 1.34 39.00
CA ALA A 516 -4.47 0.63 39.76
C ALA A 516 -4.54 -0.88 39.44
N ILE A 517 -4.42 -1.26 38.15
CA ILE A 517 -4.37 -2.67 37.73
C ILE A 517 -3.07 -3.34 38.22
N SER A 518 -1.96 -2.62 38.23
CA SER A 518 -0.67 -3.11 38.75
C SER A 518 -0.73 -3.37 40.26
N GLU A 519 -1.37 -2.48 41.03
CA GLU A 519 -1.63 -2.72 42.45
C GLU A 519 -2.56 -3.91 42.69
N GLU A 520 -3.65 -4.06 41.92
CA GLU A 520 -4.53 -5.24 42.06
C GLU A 520 -3.75 -6.52 41.72
N LEU A 521 -2.94 -6.54 40.66
CA LEU A 521 -2.12 -7.69 40.28
C LEU A 521 -1.11 -8.06 41.38
N SER A 522 -0.47 -7.06 42.00
CA SER A 522 0.42 -7.24 43.15
C SER A 522 -0.33 -7.85 44.35
N GLN A 523 -1.53 -7.36 44.66
CA GLN A 523 -2.38 -7.93 45.70
C GLN A 523 -2.77 -9.39 45.39
N LYS A 524 -3.22 -9.71 44.16
CA LYS A 524 -3.54 -11.11 43.78
C LYS A 524 -2.31 -12.03 43.89
N SER A 525 -1.14 -11.54 43.50
CA SER A 525 0.13 -12.28 43.62
C SER A 525 0.46 -12.61 45.08
N SER A 526 0.28 -11.65 46.00
CA SER A 526 0.47 -11.89 47.44
C SER A 526 -0.51 -12.94 48.00
N VAL A 527 -1.78 -12.93 47.55
CA VAL A 527 -2.80 -13.91 47.95
C VAL A 527 -2.47 -15.31 47.39
N LEU A 528 -2.01 -15.40 46.14
CA LEU A 528 -1.55 -16.65 45.53
C LEU A 528 -0.39 -17.28 46.31
N SER A 529 0.60 -16.48 46.71
CA SER A 529 1.73 -16.94 47.54
C SER A 529 1.26 -17.47 48.91
N SER A 530 0.28 -16.81 49.53
CA SER A 530 -0.34 -17.31 50.77
C SER A 530 -1.07 -18.65 50.58
N LEU A 531 -1.84 -18.80 49.49
CA LEU A 531 -2.54 -20.06 49.19
C LEU A 531 -1.55 -21.21 48.91
N ASP A 532 -0.44 -20.97 48.21
CA ASP A 532 0.56 -22.02 47.98
C ASP A 532 1.22 -22.47 49.29
N SER A 533 1.48 -21.55 50.23
CA SER A 533 1.96 -21.90 51.58
C SER A 533 0.97 -22.79 52.36
N GLU A 534 -0.34 -22.51 52.28
CA GLU A 534 -1.37 -23.36 52.88
C GLU A 534 -1.45 -24.73 52.20
N LEU A 535 -1.35 -24.76 50.87
CA LEU A 535 -1.38 -25.99 50.07
C LEU A 535 -0.16 -26.88 50.35
N GLN A 536 1.02 -26.30 50.57
CA GLN A 536 2.21 -27.04 51.04
C GLN A 536 1.97 -27.66 52.43
N LYS A 537 1.46 -26.89 53.40
CA LYS A 537 1.13 -27.42 54.75
C LYS A 537 0.13 -28.57 54.69
N LEU A 538 -0.91 -28.46 53.85
CA LEU A 538 -1.89 -29.54 53.63
C LEU A 538 -1.25 -30.78 52.97
N LYS A 539 -0.33 -30.62 52.02
CA LYS A 539 0.45 -31.73 51.44
C LYS A 539 1.32 -32.43 52.49
N GLU A 540 2.00 -31.68 53.36
CA GLU A 540 2.80 -32.24 54.46
C GLU A 540 1.94 -33.01 55.46
N MET A 541 0.82 -32.44 55.90
CA MET A 541 -0.14 -33.13 56.78
C MET A 541 -0.69 -34.41 56.15
N SER A 542 -1.04 -34.37 54.87
CA SER A 542 -1.51 -35.55 54.11
C SER A 542 -0.43 -36.64 54.04
N ASN A 543 0.82 -36.27 53.76
CA ASN A 543 1.95 -37.20 53.76
C ASN A 543 2.23 -37.80 55.16
N HIS A 544 2.07 -37.02 56.22
CA HIS A 544 2.19 -37.51 57.59
C HIS A 544 1.06 -38.50 57.95
N GLN A 545 -0.19 -38.22 57.54
CA GLN A 545 -1.30 -39.17 57.67
C GLN A 545 -1.04 -40.47 56.89
N LYS A 546 -0.54 -40.39 55.64
CA LYS A 546 -0.17 -41.57 54.84
C LYS A 546 0.88 -42.43 55.56
N LYS A 547 1.95 -41.84 56.11
CA LYS A 547 2.96 -42.58 56.91
C LYS A 547 2.32 -43.31 58.09
N ARG A 548 1.52 -42.61 58.90
CA ARG A 548 0.86 -43.18 60.09
C ARG A 548 -0.09 -44.33 59.76
N VAL A 549 -0.82 -44.24 58.63
CA VAL A 549 -1.66 -45.35 58.14
C VAL A 549 -0.81 -46.55 57.70
N THR A 550 0.31 -46.33 57.01
CA THR A 550 1.25 -47.40 56.62
C THR A 550 1.88 -48.09 57.83
N GLU A 551 2.25 -47.33 58.87
CA GLU A 551 2.77 -47.85 60.15
C GLU A 551 1.71 -48.70 60.87
N MET A 552 0.47 -48.19 60.98
CA MET A 552 -0.65 -48.95 61.55
C MET A 552 -0.93 -50.25 60.78
N MET A 553 -0.92 -50.21 59.45
CA MET A 553 -1.11 -51.39 58.61
C MET A 553 0.04 -52.40 58.77
N SER A 554 1.27 -51.91 58.95
CA SER A 554 2.45 -52.76 59.22
C SER A 554 2.37 -53.43 60.60
N SER A 555 1.86 -52.72 61.62
CA SER A 555 1.59 -53.30 62.95
C SER A 555 0.54 -54.40 62.86
N LEU A 556 -0.61 -54.13 62.23
CA LEU A 556 -1.68 -55.11 62.07
C LEU A 556 -1.22 -56.38 61.33
N LEU A 557 -0.34 -56.25 60.32
CA LEU A 557 0.26 -57.39 59.62
C LEU A 557 1.23 -58.18 60.51
N LYS A 558 1.95 -57.53 61.43
CA LYS A 558 2.80 -58.18 62.43
C LYS A 558 1.95 -58.93 63.47
N ASP A 559 0.90 -58.30 63.99
CA ASP A 559 -0.02 -58.90 64.95
C ASP A 559 -0.70 -60.14 64.34
N LEU A 560 -1.11 -60.07 63.06
CA LEU A 560 -1.64 -61.22 62.31
C LEU A 560 -0.61 -62.35 62.12
N ALA A 561 0.67 -62.03 61.92
CA ALA A 561 1.73 -63.03 61.82
C ALA A 561 2.00 -63.72 63.17
N GLU A 562 1.98 -62.96 64.27
CA GLU A 562 2.12 -63.49 65.63
C GLU A 562 0.94 -64.40 66.02
N ILE A 563 -0.30 -64.03 65.63
CA ILE A 563 -1.48 -64.91 65.76
C ILE A 563 -1.31 -66.19 64.92
N GLY A 564 -0.77 -66.10 63.70
CA GLY A 564 -0.46 -67.27 62.87
C GLY A 564 0.52 -68.24 63.53
N ILE A 565 1.51 -67.73 64.26
CA ILE A 565 2.47 -68.54 65.04
C ILE A 565 1.79 -69.18 66.26
N ALA A 566 0.92 -68.44 66.97
CA ALA A 566 0.18 -68.94 68.12
C ALA A 566 -0.81 -70.06 67.73
N VAL A 567 -1.51 -69.92 66.60
CA VAL A 567 -2.45 -70.93 66.08
C VAL A 567 -1.72 -72.12 65.42
N GLY A 568 -0.52 -71.91 64.88
CA GLY A 568 0.29 -72.96 64.25
C GLY A 568 1.05 -73.87 65.23
N SER A 569 1.06 -73.58 66.52
CA SER A 569 1.83 -74.31 67.53
C SER A 569 1.05 -75.51 68.09
N ASN A 570 1.11 -76.64 67.38
CA ASN A 570 0.52 -77.91 67.83
C ASN A 570 1.24 -78.50 69.05
N ASP A 571 0.63 -78.37 70.23
CA ASP A 571 0.89 -79.26 71.38
C ASP A 571 -0.45 -79.68 72.02
N ILE A 572 -1.26 -80.41 71.25
CA ILE A 572 -2.56 -80.92 71.68
C ILE A 572 -2.34 -82.06 72.68
N LYS A 573 -2.55 -81.77 73.97
CA LYS A 573 -2.85 -82.80 74.98
C LYS A 573 -4.32 -82.71 75.38
N GLN A 574 -4.96 -83.87 75.35
CA GLN A 574 -6.40 -84.05 75.58
C GLN A 574 -6.82 -83.51 76.95
N HIS A 575 -7.95 -82.81 77.00
CA HIS A 575 -8.97 -83.04 78.03
C HIS A 575 -10.36 -82.57 77.60
N GLU A 576 -11.38 -83.20 78.16
CA GLU A 576 -12.79 -83.06 77.79
C GLU A 576 -13.38 -81.71 78.28
N GLY A 577 -14.12 -81.01 77.42
CA GLY A 577 -14.68 -79.69 77.74
C GLY A 577 -15.54 -79.07 76.64
N SER A 578 -16.65 -79.72 76.27
CA SER A 578 -17.50 -79.35 75.12
C SER A 578 -18.17 -77.95 75.19
N GLY A 579 -17.98 -77.16 76.25
CA GLY A 579 -18.49 -75.79 76.36
C GLY A 579 -17.53 -74.71 75.88
N LEU A 580 -16.23 -74.83 76.19
CA LEU A 580 -15.24 -73.78 75.90
C LEU A 580 -15.02 -73.60 74.39
N ILE A 581 -15.04 -74.71 73.64
CA ILE A 581 -14.89 -74.71 72.18
C ILE A 581 -16.00 -73.87 71.52
N ASP A 582 -17.25 -73.95 71.99
CA ASP A 582 -18.37 -73.24 71.35
C ASP A 582 -18.39 -71.74 71.73
N GLU A 583 -17.86 -71.38 72.91
CA GLU A 583 -17.55 -69.98 73.26
C GLU A 583 -16.45 -69.42 72.37
N GLU A 584 -15.33 -70.14 72.18
CA GLU A 584 -14.24 -69.75 71.27
C GLU A 584 -14.72 -69.61 69.81
N PHE A 585 -15.53 -70.54 69.30
CA PHE A 585 -16.15 -70.42 67.98
C PHE A 585 -17.15 -69.26 67.87
N THR A 586 -17.81 -68.87 68.97
CA THR A 586 -18.73 -67.72 68.99
C THR A 586 -17.97 -66.40 69.02
N VAL A 587 -16.88 -66.33 69.80
CA VAL A 587 -15.93 -65.23 69.80
C VAL A 587 -15.31 -65.08 68.41
N ALA A 588 -14.80 -66.15 67.79
CA ALA A 588 -14.27 -66.14 66.43
C ALA A 588 -15.30 -65.66 65.39
N ARG A 589 -16.57 -66.12 65.47
CA ARG A 589 -17.66 -65.63 64.60
C ARG A 589 -17.94 -64.14 64.78
N LEU A 590 -17.92 -63.62 66.00
CA LEU A 590 -18.08 -62.19 66.29
C LEU A 590 -16.91 -61.36 65.74
N TYR A 591 -15.66 -61.81 65.90
CA TYR A 591 -14.49 -61.16 65.32
C TYR A 591 -14.51 -61.17 63.78
N ILE A 592 -14.84 -62.30 63.14
CA ILE A 592 -15.01 -62.40 61.69
C ILE A 592 -16.12 -61.46 61.20
N SER A 593 -17.24 -61.37 61.94
CA SER A 593 -18.33 -60.44 61.62
C SER A 593 -17.87 -58.98 61.70
N LYS A 594 -17.15 -58.61 62.78
CA LYS A 594 -16.58 -57.28 62.96
C LYS A 594 -15.61 -56.92 61.83
N MET A 595 -14.65 -57.79 61.52
CA MET A 595 -13.72 -57.64 60.39
C MET A 595 -14.47 -57.46 59.06
N LYS A 596 -15.53 -58.24 58.81
CA LYS A 596 -16.35 -58.13 57.59
C LYS A 596 -17.02 -56.76 57.46
N THR A 597 -17.47 -56.14 58.55
CA THR A 597 -17.96 -54.75 58.56
C THR A 597 -16.85 -53.72 58.33
N GLU A 598 -15.69 -53.89 58.96
CA GLU A 598 -14.56 -52.97 58.81
C GLU A 598 -14.00 -53.00 57.38
N VAL A 599 -13.80 -54.19 56.80
CA VAL A 599 -13.41 -54.38 55.39
C VAL A 599 -14.44 -53.75 54.44
N LYS A 600 -15.76 -53.97 54.66
CA LYS A 600 -16.80 -53.31 53.84
C LYS A 600 -16.75 -51.78 53.93
N THR A 601 -16.42 -51.23 55.09
CA THR A 601 -16.31 -49.78 55.30
C THR A 601 -15.06 -49.23 54.62
N MET A 602 -13.94 -49.96 54.70
CA MET A 602 -12.69 -49.62 54.02
C MET A 602 -12.85 -49.65 52.50
N VAL A 603 -13.49 -50.68 51.93
CA VAL A 603 -13.79 -50.76 50.48
C VAL A 603 -14.65 -49.59 50.00
N LYS A 604 -15.66 -49.16 50.79
CA LYS A 604 -16.44 -47.94 50.46
C LYS A 604 -15.55 -46.68 50.44
N ARG A 605 -14.65 -46.54 51.42
CA ARG A 605 -13.73 -45.41 51.51
C ARG A 605 -12.71 -45.39 50.35
N CYS A 606 -12.19 -46.55 49.95
CA CYS A 606 -11.32 -46.68 48.77
C CYS A 606 -12.03 -46.19 47.50
N LYS A 607 -13.25 -46.67 47.21
CA LYS A 607 -14.03 -46.22 46.04
C LYS A 607 -14.31 -44.72 46.04
N GLN A 608 -14.54 -44.13 47.21
CA GLN A 608 -14.78 -42.68 47.32
C GLN A 608 -13.50 -41.87 47.08
N LEU A 609 -12.34 -42.38 47.51
CA LEU A 609 -11.02 -41.80 47.23
C LEU A 609 -10.61 -41.96 45.76
N GLU A 610 -10.90 -43.11 45.13
CA GLU A 610 -10.68 -43.34 43.69
C GLU A 610 -11.46 -42.32 42.84
N GLY A 611 -12.73 -42.05 43.17
CA GLY A 611 -13.53 -41.02 42.52
C GLY A 611 -12.94 -39.62 42.66
N THR A 612 -12.53 -39.22 43.87
CA THR A 612 -11.91 -37.90 44.08
C THR A 612 -10.54 -37.77 43.42
N GLN A 613 -9.75 -38.85 43.36
CA GLN A 613 -8.49 -38.87 42.63
C GLN A 613 -8.72 -38.71 41.11
N SER A 614 -9.75 -39.34 40.55
CA SER A 614 -10.10 -39.20 39.14
C SER A 614 -10.52 -37.78 38.76
N GLU A 615 -11.32 -37.10 39.61
CA GLU A 615 -11.68 -35.69 39.41
C GLU A 615 -10.47 -34.75 39.56
N SER A 616 -9.57 -35.04 40.52
CA SER A 616 -8.34 -34.26 40.72
C SER A 616 -7.37 -34.40 39.55
N ASN A 617 -7.23 -35.60 38.97
CA ASN A 617 -6.39 -35.81 37.79
C ASN A 617 -6.95 -35.05 36.59
N LYS A 618 -8.27 -35.11 36.34
CA LYS A 618 -8.87 -34.39 35.20
C LYS A 618 -8.64 -32.88 35.26
N LYS A 619 -8.75 -32.28 36.46
CA LYS A 619 -8.43 -30.85 36.67
C LYS A 619 -6.94 -30.54 36.48
N MET A 620 -6.06 -31.49 36.79
CA MET A 620 -4.62 -31.36 36.55
C MET A 620 -4.33 -31.33 35.05
N ASP A 621 -4.93 -32.24 34.28
CA ASP A 621 -4.81 -32.29 32.81
C ASP A 621 -5.37 -31.00 32.17
N GLU A 622 -6.53 -30.50 32.64
CA GLU A 622 -7.11 -29.23 32.19
C GLU A 622 -6.14 -28.04 32.45
N ASN A 623 -5.57 -27.96 33.65
CA ASN A 623 -4.60 -26.92 34.01
C ASN A 623 -3.27 -27.04 33.23
N GLU A 624 -2.77 -28.24 32.92
CA GLU A 624 -1.56 -28.42 32.11
C GLU A 624 -1.75 -27.92 30.68
N ASN A 625 -2.94 -28.13 30.10
CA ASN A 625 -3.29 -27.61 28.77
C ASN A 625 -3.36 -26.07 28.77
N GLU A 626 -3.95 -25.46 29.79
CA GLU A 626 -3.97 -24.00 29.93
C GLU A 626 -2.56 -23.42 30.14
N LEU A 627 -1.71 -24.08 30.93
CA LEU A 627 -0.32 -23.68 31.16
C LEU A 627 0.49 -23.74 29.85
N ALA A 628 0.34 -24.79 29.06
CA ALA A 628 0.98 -24.92 27.75
C ALA A 628 0.53 -23.82 26.77
N ALA A 629 -0.76 -23.47 26.76
CA ALA A 629 -1.29 -22.37 25.94
C ALA A 629 -0.74 -21.00 26.37
N CYS A 630 -0.58 -20.77 27.68
CA CYS A 630 0.05 -19.56 28.21
C CYS A 630 1.55 -19.49 27.90
N GLN A 631 2.29 -20.60 28.01
CA GLN A 631 3.72 -20.66 27.62
C GLN A 631 3.92 -20.34 26.13
N LEU A 632 3.07 -20.87 25.25
CA LEU A 632 3.11 -20.55 23.82
C LEU A 632 2.86 -19.05 23.57
N ARG A 633 1.90 -18.45 24.27
CA ARG A 633 1.60 -17.01 24.16
C ARG A 633 2.75 -16.14 24.67
N ILE A 634 3.40 -16.52 25.77
CA ILE A 634 4.60 -15.83 26.29
C ILE A 634 5.73 -15.88 25.25
N SER A 635 6.04 -17.05 24.69
CA SER A 635 7.08 -17.20 23.66
C SER A 635 6.81 -16.36 22.40
N GLN A 636 5.54 -16.25 21.98
CA GLN A 636 5.13 -15.36 20.89
C GLN A 636 5.35 -13.87 21.22
N HIS A 637 5.09 -13.45 22.46
CA HIS A 637 5.35 -12.08 22.90
C HIS A 637 6.84 -11.79 23.04
N GLU A 638 7.66 -12.72 23.55
CA GLU A 638 9.12 -12.59 23.64
C GLU A 638 9.75 -12.40 22.25
N ALA A 639 9.35 -13.22 21.26
CA ALA A 639 9.80 -13.09 19.88
C ALA A 639 9.42 -11.72 19.27
N LYS A 640 8.21 -11.23 19.58
CA LYS A 640 7.74 -9.90 19.12
C LYS A 640 8.50 -8.75 19.79
N ILE A 641 8.78 -8.84 21.09
CA ILE A 641 9.58 -7.85 21.82
C ILE A 641 10.99 -7.79 21.23
N LYS A 642 11.64 -8.94 20.99
CA LYS A 642 12.98 -8.99 20.39
C LYS A 642 13.02 -8.30 19.01
N SER A 643 12.07 -8.61 18.13
CA SER A 643 11.96 -7.98 16.81
C SER A 643 11.73 -6.46 16.90
N LEU A 644 10.90 -6.00 17.84
CA LEU A 644 10.68 -4.57 18.08
C LEU A 644 11.94 -3.88 18.60
N THR A 645 12.71 -4.50 19.49
CA THR A 645 13.98 -3.96 19.99
C THR A 645 15.03 -3.82 18.89
N GLU A 646 15.17 -4.83 18.02
CA GLU A 646 16.06 -4.79 16.85
C GLU A 646 15.64 -3.68 15.85
N TYR A 647 14.34 -3.48 15.64
CA TYR A 647 13.83 -2.37 14.83
C TYR A 647 14.13 -1.00 15.47
N LEU A 648 13.94 -0.85 16.79
CA LEU A 648 14.18 0.39 17.52
C LEU A 648 15.67 0.79 17.47
N GLN A 649 16.59 -0.18 17.61
CA GLN A 649 18.02 0.05 17.42
C GLN A 649 18.38 0.53 16.01
N ASN A 650 17.79 -0.06 14.97
CA ASN A 650 18.00 0.38 13.58
C ASN A 650 17.46 1.81 13.34
N VAL A 651 16.32 2.18 13.95
CA VAL A 651 15.78 3.54 13.87
C VAL A 651 16.70 4.54 14.59
N GLU A 652 17.20 4.21 15.78
CA GLU A 652 18.09 5.09 16.55
C GLU A 652 19.44 5.31 15.83
N GLN A 653 20.01 4.26 15.21
CA GLN A 653 21.20 4.41 14.35
C GLN A 653 20.95 5.34 13.17
N LYS A 654 19.79 5.21 12.51
CA LYS A 654 19.42 6.01 11.34
C LYS A 654 19.13 7.47 11.71
N LYS A 655 18.53 7.70 12.89
CA LYS A 655 18.35 9.03 13.48
C LYS A 655 19.71 9.69 13.74
N ARG A 656 20.64 9.00 14.41
CA ARG A 656 21.99 9.51 14.69
C ARG A 656 22.73 9.91 13.41
N GLN A 657 22.62 9.10 12.36
CA GLN A 657 23.23 9.41 11.05
C GLN A 657 22.56 10.61 10.35
N LEU A 658 21.27 10.85 10.57
CA LEU A 658 20.58 12.05 10.09
C LEU A 658 20.97 13.30 10.90
N GLU A 659 21.15 13.17 12.22
CA GLU A 659 21.65 14.24 13.08
C GLU A 659 23.06 14.67 12.65
N GLU A 660 23.97 13.73 12.41
CA GLU A 660 25.33 13.99 11.88
C GLU A 660 25.29 14.70 10.50
N ASN A 661 24.37 14.33 9.62
CA ASN A 661 24.19 15.00 8.32
C ASN A 661 23.62 16.42 8.47
N VAL A 662 22.69 16.65 9.40
CA VAL A 662 22.13 17.99 9.68
C VAL A 662 23.18 18.92 10.27
N ASP A 663 24.03 18.43 11.17
CA ASP A 663 25.15 19.20 11.72
C ASP A 663 26.17 19.57 10.63
N SER A 664 26.50 18.63 9.73
CA SER A 664 27.38 18.88 8.58
C SER A 664 26.80 19.95 7.63
N LEU A 665 25.50 19.85 7.29
CA LEU A 665 24.82 20.83 6.43
C LEU A 665 24.72 22.21 7.09
N ASN A 666 24.50 22.28 8.40
CA ASN A 666 24.53 23.54 9.15
C ASN A 666 25.94 24.16 9.13
N GLU A 667 27.00 23.36 9.25
CA GLU A 667 28.38 23.87 9.17
C GLU A 667 28.69 24.45 7.77
N GLU A 668 28.22 23.81 6.70
CA GLU A 668 28.31 24.34 5.33
C GLU A 668 27.47 25.61 5.12
N LEU A 669 26.22 25.64 5.61
CA LEU A 669 25.34 26.81 5.52
C LEU A 669 25.95 28.04 6.22
N VAL A 670 26.54 27.85 7.40
CA VAL A 670 27.23 28.93 8.14
C VAL A 670 28.47 29.41 7.38
N LYS A 671 29.26 28.51 6.77
CA LYS A 671 30.40 28.88 5.93
C LYS A 671 29.97 29.69 4.69
N SER A 672 28.93 29.23 3.99
CA SER A 672 28.41 29.93 2.80
C SER A 672 27.82 31.30 3.14
N SER A 673 27.02 31.41 4.20
CA SER A 673 26.45 32.70 4.64
C SER A 673 27.53 33.69 5.10
N ALA A 674 28.61 33.20 5.73
CA ALA A 674 29.76 34.04 6.07
C ALA A 674 30.50 34.53 4.81
N GLN A 675 30.69 33.67 3.80
CA GLN A 675 31.31 34.06 2.53
C GLN A 675 30.47 35.07 1.75
N GLU A 676 29.14 34.89 1.66
CA GLU A 676 28.25 35.83 0.98
C GLU A 676 28.26 37.22 1.64
N LYS A 677 28.24 37.29 2.99
CA LYS A 677 28.29 38.57 3.71
C LYS A 677 29.63 39.30 3.51
N VAL A 678 30.75 38.57 3.49
CA VAL A 678 32.06 39.16 3.17
C VAL A 678 32.06 39.70 1.73
N HIS A 679 31.59 38.94 0.75
CA HIS A 679 31.55 39.40 -0.65
C HIS A 679 30.56 40.53 -0.92
N ALA A 680 29.47 40.62 -0.18
CA ALA A 680 28.54 41.75 -0.27
C ALA A 680 29.18 43.04 0.26
N MET A 681 29.86 42.97 1.41
CA MET A 681 30.49 44.13 2.06
C MET A 681 31.79 44.58 1.36
N GLU A 682 32.43 43.73 0.55
CA GLU A 682 33.54 44.15 -0.33
C GLU A 682 33.08 44.96 -1.55
N LYS A 683 31.79 44.95 -1.90
CA LYS A 683 31.23 45.73 -3.02
C LYS A 683 30.77 47.14 -2.65
N GLU A 684 30.47 47.40 -1.38
CA GLU A 684 30.03 48.71 -0.89
C GLU A 684 31.13 49.32 0.00
N ASN A 685 31.73 50.41 -0.46
CA ASN A 685 32.91 51.06 0.16
C ASN A 685 32.61 51.81 1.48
N GLU A 686 31.94 51.17 2.44
CA GLU A 686 31.58 51.72 3.76
C GLU A 686 32.25 50.98 4.93
N ILE A 687 33.58 51.06 4.98
CA ILE A 687 34.44 50.35 5.95
C ILE A 687 34.13 50.72 7.43
N GLN A 688 33.48 51.86 7.69
CA GLN A 688 33.29 52.38 9.04
C GLN A 688 32.00 51.88 9.69
N THR A 689 30.87 51.87 8.97
CA THR A 689 29.58 51.26 9.35
C THR A 689 29.69 49.73 9.44
N ALA A 690 30.52 49.13 8.58
CA ALA A 690 30.78 47.70 8.55
C ALA A 690 31.29 47.13 9.90
N ASN A 691 32.16 47.85 10.62
CA ASN A 691 32.73 47.36 11.88
C ASN A 691 31.73 47.35 13.03
N GLU A 692 30.84 48.34 13.13
CA GLU A 692 29.83 48.40 14.19
C GLU A 692 28.75 47.32 13.99
N VAL A 693 28.32 47.09 12.75
CA VAL A 693 27.39 46.00 12.40
C VAL A 693 28.04 44.64 12.65
N LYS A 694 29.32 44.47 12.29
CA LYS A 694 30.09 43.25 12.58
C LYS A 694 30.18 42.98 14.08
N GLU A 695 30.48 43.97 14.91
CA GLU A 695 30.58 43.80 16.36
C GLU A 695 29.21 43.47 17.01
N ALA A 696 28.11 44.02 16.47
CA ALA A 696 26.75 43.68 16.91
C ALA A 696 26.37 42.24 16.52
N VAL A 697 26.65 41.84 15.28
CA VAL A 697 26.42 40.46 14.79
C VAL A 697 27.28 39.47 15.55
N ASP A 698 28.56 39.75 15.81
CA ASP A 698 29.44 38.91 16.60
C ASP A 698 28.93 38.74 18.04
N LYS A 699 28.42 39.80 18.68
CA LYS A 699 27.77 39.71 20.01
C LYS A 699 26.49 38.87 19.99
N GLN A 700 25.66 39.00 18.95
CA GLN A 700 24.43 38.21 18.81
C GLN A 700 24.74 36.73 18.55
N ILE A 701 25.76 36.43 17.73
CA ILE A 701 26.27 35.07 17.49
C ILE A 701 26.82 34.47 18.78
N HIS A 702 27.63 35.21 19.56
CA HIS A 702 28.13 34.72 20.85
C HIS A 702 27.00 34.44 21.84
N SER A 703 25.98 35.31 21.90
CA SER A 703 24.82 35.10 22.79
C SER A 703 23.99 33.87 22.39
N HIS A 704 23.73 33.65 21.10
CA HIS A 704 23.08 32.43 20.62
C HIS A 704 23.94 31.20 20.88
N ARG A 705 25.26 31.28 20.64
CA ARG A 705 26.20 30.19 20.87
C ARG A 705 26.24 29.77 22.35
N ASP A 706 26.27 30.72 23.28
CA ASP A 706 26.21 30.44 24.72
C ASP A 706 24.88 29.82 25.16
N ALA A 707 23.75 30.26 24.57
CA ALA A 707 22.44 29.67 24.82
C ALA A 707 22.36 28.22 24.32
N HIS A 708 22.78 27.97 23.08
CA HIS A 708 22.86 26.61 22.52
C HIS A 708 23.87 25.74 23.29
N GLN A 709 25.03 26.27 23.69
CA GLN A 709 26.03 25.54 24.48
C GLN A 709 25.45 25.06 25.82
N LYS A 710 24.66 25.90 26.51
CA LYS A 710 23.97 25.54 27.75
C LYS A 710 22.88 24.49 27.52
N GLN A 711 22.09 24.63 26.46
CA GLN A 711 21.03 23.69 26.12
C GLN A 711 21.60 22.32 25.72
N ILE A 712 22.69 22.29 24.95
CA ILE A 712 23.46 21.08 24.63
C ILE A 712 24.07 20.45 25.88
N SER A 713 24.58 21.24 26.83
CA SER A 713 25.07 20.71 28.12
C SER A 713 23.95 20.01 28.90
N SER A 714 22.79 20.66 29.04
CA SER A 714 21.62 20.08 29.73
C SER A 714 21.15 18.78 29.07
N LEU A 715 21.15 18.71 27.74
CA LEU A 715 20.77 17.50 26.99
C LEU A 715 21.81 16.38 27.12
N ARG A 716 23.10 16.72 27.23
CA ARG A 716 24.17 15.76 27.52
C ARG A 716 24.04 15.18 28.93
N ASP A 717 23.79 16.02 29.94
CA ASP A 717 23.58 15.57 31.32
C ASP A 717 22.36 14.64 31.44
N GLU A 718 21.29 14.91 30.67
CA GLU A 718 20.10 14.05 30.60
C GLU A 718 20.35 12.73 29.83
N LEU A 719 21.17 12.75 28.77
CA LEU A 719 21.63 11.55 28.06
C LEU A 719 22.50 10.66 28.97
N ASP A 720 23.49 11.23 29.66
CA ASP A 720 24.34 10.54 30.63
C ASP A 720 23.52 9.87 31.75
N HIS A 721 22.43 10.50 32.18
CA HIS A 721 21.52 9.92 33.16
C HIS A 721 20.71 8.75 32.58
N LYS A 722 20.22 8.88 31.33
CA LYS A 722 19.49 7.83 30.63
C LYS A 722 20.38 6.63 30.27
N GLU A 723 21.63 6.84 29.87
CA GLU A 723 22.59 5.74 29.63
C GLU A 723 22.90 4.95 30.91
N LYS A 724 23.03 5.62 32.07
CA LYS A 724 23.19 4.93 33.37
C LYS A 724 21.96 4.08 33.69
N LEU A 725 20.75 4.62 33.53
CA LEU A 725 19.52 3.87 33.77
C LEU A 725 19.37 2.67 32.81
N ILE A 726 19.73 2.83 31.53
CA ILE A 726 19.76 1.72 30.56
C ILE A 726 20.75 0.64 31.01
N THR A 727 21.93 1.02 31.49
CA THR A 727 22.94 0.08 31.99
C THR A 727 22.45 -0.69 33.22
N GLU A 728 21.82 -0.01 34.19
CA GLU A 728 21.22 -0.65 35.38
C GLU A 728 20.10 -1.62 35.02
N LEU A 729 19.25 -1.26 34.05
CA LEU A 729 18.18 -2.12 33.53
C LEU A 729 18.73 -3.34 32.77
N GLN A 730 19.83 -3.20 32.02
CA GLN A 730 20.51 -4.31 31.36
C GLN A 730 21.09 -5.30 32.37
N ASP A 731 21.77 -4.81 33.40
CA ASP A 731 22.31 -5.61 34.51
C ASP A 731 21.21 -6.38 35.27
N LEU A 732 20.06 -5.73 35.51
CA LEU A 732 18.90 -6.35 36.15
C LEU A 732 18.29 -7.44 35.27
N ASN A 733 18.13 -7.18 33.97
CA ASN A 733 17.58 -8.13 33.01
C ASN A 733 18.50 -9.36 32.86
N GLN A 734 19.82 -9.16 32.84
CA GLN A 734 20.79 -10.25 32.82
C GLN A 734 20.73 -11.14 34.08
N LYS A 735 20.50 -10.54 35.27
CA LYS A 735 20.24 -11.31 36.50
C LYS A 735 18.95 -12.13 36.43
N ILE A 736 17.87 -11.56 35.89
CA ILE A 736 16.59 -12.24 35.73
C ILE A 736 16.73 -13.44 34.77
N MET A 737 17.43 -13.27 33.64
CA MET A 737 17.72 -14.38 32.72
C MET A 737 18.50 -15.53 33.38
N LEU A 738 19.49 -15.23 34.22
CA LEU A 738 20.28 -16.25 34.93
C LEU A 738 19.44 -17.01 35.97
N GLU A 739 18.53 -16.33 36.68
CA GLU A 739 17.56 -16.98 37.58
C GLU A 739 16.55 -17.85 36.80
N GLN A 740 16.05 -17.38 35.65
CA GLN A 740 15.14 -18.15 34.79
C GLN A 740 15.79 -19.45 34.28
N GLU A 741 17.01 -19.39 33.75
CA GLU A 741 17.71 -20.58 33.24
C GLU A 741 18.05 -21.56 34.37
N ARG A 742 18.39 -21.06 35.57
CA ARG A 742 18.54 -21.88 36.77
C ARG A 742 17.25 -22.61 37.15
N LEU A 743 16.12 -21.89 37.20
CA LEU A 743 14.80 -22.48 37.50
C LEU A 743 14.38 -23.51 36.45
N ARG A 744 14.70 -23.27 35.17
CA ARG A 744 14.45 -24.20 34.07
C ARG A 744 15.24 -25.50 34.25
N VAL A 745 16.53 -25.42 34.54
CA VAL A 745 17.39 -26.59 34.81
C VAL A 745 16.89 -27.40 36.02
N ASP A 746 16.43 -26.73 37.08
CA ASP A 746 15.89 -27.41 38.25
C ASP A 746 14.50 -28.04 37.97
N HIS A 747 13.66 -27.40 37.16
CA HIS A 747 12.41 -27.98 36.66
C HIS A 747 12.65 -29.24 35.82
N GLU A 748 13.66 -29.24 34.94
CA GLU A 748 14.00 -30.38 34.09
C GLU A 748 14.53 -31.58 34.91
N LYS A 749 15.32 -31.34 35.96
CA LYS A 749 15.70 -32.37 36.95
C LYS A 749 14.49 -32.96 37.67
N LEU A 750 13.56 -32.11 38.10
CA LEU A 750 12.32 -32.53 38.76
C LEU A 750 11.47 -33.40 37.83
N LYS A 751 11.31 -33.00 36.56
CA LYS A 751 10.60 -33.74 35.52
C LYS A 751 11.23 -35.11 35.24
N SER A 752 12.56 -35.18 35.12
CA SER A 752 13.29 -36.45 34.97
C SER A 752 13.08 -37.39 36.17
N THR A 753 13.15 -36.83 37.39
CA THR A 753 12.91 -37.57 38.64
C THR A 753 11.47 -38.11 38.71
N ASP A 754 10.49 -37.36 38.22
CA ASP A 754 9.09 -37.78 38.19
C ASP A 754 8.82 -38.87 37.13
N GLN A 755 9.42 -38.75 35.94
CA GLN A 755 9.37 -39.79 34.91
C GLN A 755 9.98 -41.11 35.41
N GLU A 756 11.10 -41.07 36.14
CA GLU A 756 11.71 -42.27 36.72
C GLU A 756 10.80 -42.91 37.80
N LYS A 757 10.15 -42.10 38.64
CA LYS A 757 9.16 -42.59 39.63
C LYS A 757 7.93 -43.18 38.96
N SER A 758 7.40 -42.53 37.93
CA SER A 758 6.24 -43.00 37.16
C SER A 758 6.54 -44.32 36.45
N ARG A 759 7.75 -44.49 35.90
CA ARG A 759 8.21 -45.78 35.35
C ARG A 759 8.28 -46.87 36.42
N LYS A 760 8.88 -46.60 37.58
CA LYS A 760 8.95 -47.56 38.70
C LYS A 760 7.56 -47.93 39.22
N LEU A 761 6.63 -46.97 39.24
CA LEU A 761 5.24 -47.22 39.61
C LEU A 761 4.56 -48.15 38.61
N HIS A 762 4.74 -47.93 37.30
CA HIS A 762 4.22 -48.82 36.26
C HIS A 762 4.80 -50.24 36.36
N GLU A 763 6.11 -50.39 36.56
CA GLU A 763 6.76 -51.70 36.76
C GLU A 763 6.21 -52.44 38.01
N LEU A 764 5.92 -51.71 39.10
CA LEU A 764 5.27 -52.26 40.29
C LEU A 764 3.81 -52.64 40.05
N THR A 765 3.04 -51.85 39.30
CA THR A 765 1.66 -52.16 38.92
C THR A 765 1.59 -53.45 38.08
N VAL A 766 2.44 -53.58 37.06
CA VAL A 766 2.50 -54.80 36.23
C VAL A 766 2.90 -56.03 37.05
N MET A 767 3.79 -55.88 38.05
CA MET A 767 4.11 -56.95 38.99
C MET A 767 2.96 -57.30 39.94
N GLN A 768 2.14 -56.32 40.34
CA GLN A 768 0.93 -56.55 41.14
C GLN A 768 -0.13 -57.28 40.32
N ASP A 769 -0.42 -56.85 39.09
CA ASP A 769 -1.40 -57.49 38.20
C ASP A 769 -1.05 -58.94 37.92
N ARG A 770 0.24 -59.24 37.69
CA ARG A 770 0.73 -60.63 37.53
C ARG A 770 0.53 -61.49 38.79
N ARG A 771 0.67 -60.90 39.99
CA ARG A 771 0.40 -61.61 41.27
C ARG A 771 -1.10 -61.82 41.48
N GLU A 772 -1.93 -60.86 41.08
CA GLU A 772 -3.39 -60.95 41.15
C GLU A 772 -3.91 -62.04 40.19
N GLN A 773 -3.40 -62.09 38.95
CA GLN A 773 -3.71 -63.13 37.97
C GLN A 773 -3.31 -64.52 38.49
N ALA A 774 -2.07 -64.70 38.97
CA ALA A 774 -1.63 -65.98 39.54
C ALA A 774 -2.47 -66.43 40.73
N ARG A 775 -3.03 -65.49 41.51
CA ARG A 775 -4.00 -65.77 42.59
C ARG A 775 -5.35 -66.22 42.05
N GLN A 776 -5.86 -65.62 40.97
CA GLN A 776 -7.09 -66.05 40.32
C GLN A 776 -6.95 -67.44 39.71
N ASP A 777 -5.82 -67.72 39.05
CA ASP A 777 -5.52 -69.02 38.45
C ASP A 777 -5.43 -70.12 39.53
N LEU A 778 -4.74 -69.85 40.65
CA LEU A 778 -4.70 -70.73 41.83
C LEU A 778 -6.10 -71.00 42.40
N LYS A 779 -6.94 -69.96 42.50
CA LYS A 779 -8.31 -70.10 43.00
C LYS A 779 -9.20 -70.92 42.06
N GLY A 780 -9.04 -70.75 40.74
CA GLY A 780 -9.72 -71.58 39.74
C GLY A 780 -9.30 -73.05 39.80
N LEU A 781 -8.01 -73.32 40.06
CA LEU A 781 -7.50 -74.67 40.35
C LEU A 781 -8.11 -75.26 41.63
N GLU A 782 -8.21 -74.50 42.73
CA GLU A 782 -8.87 -74.94 43.96
C GLU A 782 -10.37 -75.25 43.74
N GLU A 783 -11.09 -74.40 42.99
CA GLU A 783 -12.50 -74.63 42.64
C GLU A 783 -12.70 -75.86 41.71
N THR A 784 -11.72 -76.15 40.85
CA THR A 784 -11.72 -77.34 39.99
C THR A 784 -11.45 -78.62 40.80
N VAL A 785 -10.44 -78.61 41.68
CA VAL A 785 -10.12 -79.74 42.57
C VAL A 785 -11.26 -80.01 43.57
N ALA A 786 -11.97 -78.97 44.01
CA ALA A 786 -13.15 -79.10 44.87
C ALA A 786 -14.40 -79.66 44.15
N SER A 787 -14.47 -79.59 42.81
CA SER A 787 -15.62 -80.07 42.02
C SER A 787 -15.46 -81.53 41.55
N ASP A 788 -14.25 -81.99 41.25
CA ASP A 788 -13.98 -83.41 40.88
C ASP A 788 -14.05 -84.40 42.07
N GLY A 789 -14.26 -83.91 43.30
CA GLY A 789 -14.28 -84.72 44.52
C GLY A 789 -15.54 -85.57 44.77
N ARG A 790 -16.47 -85.74 43.82
CA ARG A 790 -17.73 -86.49 44.03
C ARG A 790 -17.91 -87.66 43.03
N PRO A 791 -18.00 -88.93 43.48
CA PRO A 791 -18.16 -90.06 42.58
C PRO A 791 -19.63 -90.34 42.24
N GLN A 792 -19.97 -90.40 40.95
CA GLN A 792 -21.21 -91.02 40.47
C GLN A 792 -20.96 -92.00 39.31
N ARG A 793 -21.67 -93.14 39.35
CA ARG A 793 -21.54 -94.27 38.40
C ARG A 793 -22.61 -94.22 37.31
N ARG A 794 -22.38 -95.03 36.26
CA ARG A 794 -23.25 -95.45 35.14
C ARG A 794 -23.27 -94.45 33.97
N SER A 795 -22.78 -94.76 32.77
CA SER A 795 -22.91 -95.91 31.85
C SER A 795 -24.09 -95.81 30.89
N GLN A 796 -23.84 -95.38 29.64
CA GLN A 796 -24.33 -96.00 28.40
C GLN A 796 -23.67 -95.37 27.15
N VAL A 797 -23.74 -96.10 26.04
CA VAL A 797 -23.10 -96.00 24.70
C VAL A 797 -24.16 -96.59 23.72
N PRO A 798 -24.29 -96.30 22.40
CA PRO A 798 -23.30 -95.73 21.44
C PRO A 798 -23.79 -94.67 20.40
N ALA A 799 -22.80 -94.17 19.64
CA ALA A 799 -22.77 -93.88 18.17
C ALA A 799 -23.81 -92.97 17.48
N SER A 800 -23.29 -91.94 16.78
CA SER A 800 -23.17 -91.90 15.30
C SER A 800 -22.54 -90.57 14.84
N LEU A 801 -21.50 -90.59 14.00
CA LEU A 801 -20.92 -89.40 13.36
C LEU A 801 -20.41 -89.74 11.95
N ASP A 802 -21.07 -89.15 10.95
CA ASP A 802 -20.72 -89.12 9.52
C ASP A 802 -20.74 -87.63 9.07
N GLY A 803 -20.01 -87.30 7.99
CA GLY A 803 -19.92 -85.93 7.41
C GLY A 803 -18.76 -85.10 7.99
N TRP A 804 -17.60 -84.90 7.33
CA TRP A 804 -17.35 -84.12 6.08
C TRP A 804 -17.60 -82.60 6.31
N GLU A 805 -16.77 -81.63 5.93
CA GLU A 805 -15.68 -81.60 4.92
C GLU A 805 -14.69 -80.41 5.13
N THR A 806 -13.45 -80.56 4.65
CA THR A 806 -12.39 -79.59 4.21
C THR A 806 -12.40 -78.08 4.63
N ASP A 807 -11.34 -77.43 5.16
CA ASP A 807 -9.93 -77.19 4.69
C ASP A 807 -9.81 -76.04 3.62
N PRO A 808 -8.69 -75.30 3.37
CA PRO A 808 -7.48 -74.94 4.15
C PRO A 808 -7.05 -73.41 4.08
N HIS A 809 -5.92 -73.09 4.73
CA HIS A 809 -4.92 -72.01 4.42
C HIS A 809 -5.27 -70.50 4.43
N LEU A 810 -4.52 -69.73 5.24
CA LEU A 810 -3.57 -68.70 4.74
C LEU A 810 -2.64 -68.16 5.86
N THR A 811 -1.35 -68.02 5.53
CA THR A 811 -0.33 -67.32 6.34
C THR A 811 -0.29 -65.83 6.03
N PRO A 812 0.39 -65.02 6.87
CA PRO A 812 1.35 -64.05 6.31
C PRO A 812 2.76 -64.17 6.88
N ARG A 813 3.74 -63.79 6.05
CA ARG A 813 5.18 -63.74 6.35
C ARG A 813 5.56 -62.53 7.21
N ALA A 814 6.64 -62.68 7.97
CA ALA A 814 7.48 -61.57 8.39
C ALA A 814 8.52 -61.22 7.29
N SER A 815 8.89 -59.94 7.19
CA SER A 815 10.01 -59.45 6.38
C SER A 815 10.71 -58.28 7.08
N LEU A 816 12.05 -58.27 7.04
CA LEU A 816 12.94 -57.36 7.75
C LEU A 816 13.57 -56.32 6.81
N CYS A 817 13.97 -55.18 7.41
CA CYS A 817 15.01 -54.22 6.95
C CYS A 817 14.68 -53.29 5.75
N PRO A 818 15.42 -52.16 5.60
CA PRO A 818 16.19 -51.37 6.59
C PRO A 818 15.91 -49.84 6.53
N ALA A 819 16.68 -49.06 7.29
CA ALA A 819 16.56 -47.61 7.43
C ALA A 819 17.18 -46.79 6.29
N SER A 820 16.65 -45.58 6.07
CA SER A 820 17.37 -44.43 5.49
C SER A 820 16.67 -43.09 5.78
N MET A 821 17.02 -42.45 6.89
CA MET A 821 17.24 -41.00 7.06
C MET A 821 17.75 -40.72 8.47
#